data_AF-A0A957JH10-F1
#
_entry.id   AF-A0A957JH10-F1
#
_cell.length_a   1.000
_cell.length_b   1.000
_cell.length_c   1.000
_cell.angle_alpha   90.00
_cell.angle_beta   90.00
_cell.angle_gamma   90.00
#
_symmetry.space_group_name_H-M   'P 1'
#
loop_
_entity.id
_entity.type
_entity.pdbx_description
1 polymer ?
#
loop_
_entity_poly.entity_id
_entity_poly.type
_entity_poly.pdbx_seq_one_letter_code
_entity_poly.pdbx_strand_id
1 'polypeptide(L)'
;MSSNFEWRTAEDDNVWEQTDTPAPPPTPHRRWRFLSVVLLLGLIVALVVGRQVNRRVAEVTSMVEQDVRAADNLARSAAAAADVELFVSVLSGRDPAWTETQQALLVDNLLFGGVAAPLGLTGDAPPLTATVLVDSSLNQAVVQTMQPFVLTLAEGVTATVTLEQTHVYRRGGRSWLLAPPEPEFWGEWQTRSGQYVTMAYPQRDAAFATEFANHLDQEIGRLCLRFPSLACPADLRVNVRLDPNPDSLLALLEPARALAPGREVNLPAPTLIGLPRPDDEAAYQALYRGYATQVVSALIADLVDYRCCDGLVIFQPLLDKLLQQLALRPWPQLAYDPLLAYATLPDILPWDGSSPAGIPDIDRLSGYALVTLLVDEGWAAGQDVVDLQRSLASSSSISAWLYSATANRLVNEADVDQAWRQWLRQQVQQAQQAQAPPAGLPNQDLLLSCQTLDPPSLTLWRYSPAKDEWTAMADLAADFGLLTSLPQRDGAMLFMALPEAPPQTVLWRSGQQYPVASSDTELLLTLDYPPDPQGQYLLGWGYPLIETLDFQSSNYLIDPAGCTTAGCKLIALPGVVAWSTDGAQLLAADGAGQLQLRARQAVAWTPAGNGIIPFWLDETTYGFVSEANSQVNIARMGAAESRPLLRVEALSPLLPASLQRFRLVIQDVFHFPNVPNALFIAASHGFSSESYLFRVQLPDESVAWWDSDPAGLELTLLFDGRGLYMDFPSQLVSPDGRWLQAYAPGSDGHAAGQVLLYDLPQSQVVFRADLNESPVIQGFAWADEGNWSAYRDFDYIALLSPTGDQADSFTPWYVFPPDGNCLSLTWVNP
;
A
#
# COMPACT_ATOMS: atom_id res chain seq x y z
N MET A 1 42.00 -18.48 65.61
CA MET A 1 42.63 -19.53 64.78
C MET A 1 42.82 -18.91 63.39
N SER A 2 43.82 -18.10 63.06
CA SER A 2 45.29 -18.18 63.23
C SER A 2 45.90 -19.45 62.63
N SER A 3 46.28 -19.37 61.36
CA SER A 3 47.42 -20.11 60.81
C SER A 3 48.11 -19.25 59.75
N ASN A 4 49.19 -18.62 60.18
CA ASN A 4 50.20 -17.96 59.35
C ASN A 4 50.89 -18.99 58.45
N PHE A 5 51.22 -18.57 57.22
CA PHE A 5 52.17 -19.21 56.31
C PHE A 5 53.00 -18.03 55.77
N GLU A 6 54.04 -17.53 56.45
CA GLU A 6 55.38 -18.06 56.77
C GLU A 6 56.20 -18.45 55.52
N TRP A 7 56.96 -17.46 55.03
CA TRP A 7 58.03 -17.65 54.05
C TRP A 7 59.24 -18.25 54.78
N ARG A 8 59.67 -19.45 54.38
CA ARG A 8 60.99 -19.99 54.69
C ARG A 8 61.77 -20.20 53.40
N THR A 9 62.89 -19.50 53.29
CA THR A 9 64.05 -19.92 52.50
C THR A 9 65.21 -20.05 53.48
N ALA A 10 65.60 -21.29 53.77
CA ALA A 10 66.91 -21.67 54.31
C ALA A 10 67.45 -22.68 53.28
N GLU A 11 68.44 -22.27 52.49
CA GLU A 11 69.86 -22.64 52.67
C GLU A 11 70.10 -24.12 52.37
N ASP A 12 70.86 -24.40 51.32
CA ASP A 12 71.97 -25.34 51.47
C ASP A 12 73.14 -24.98 50.55
N ASP A 13 74.30 -25.07 51.16
CA ASP A 13 75.62 -24.69 50.71
C ASP A 13 76.18 -25.64 49.63
N ASN A 14 77.13 -25.14 48.84
CA ASN A 14 78.40 -25.86 48.67
C ASN A 14 79.55 -24.92 48.26
N VAL A 15 80.42 -24.78 49.25
CA VAL A 15 81.80 -24.31 49.23
C VAL A 15 82.60 -24.92 48.08
N TRP A 16 83.34 -24.10 47.33
CA TRP A 16 84.67 -24.47 46.82
C TRP A 16 85.66 -23.33 47.09
N GLU A 17 86.52 -23.64 48.05
CA GLU A 17 87.88 -23.18 48.32
C GLU A 17 88.38 -21.87 47.70
N GLN A 18 88.62 -20.95 48.64
CA GLN A 18 89.58 -19.85 48.58
C GLN A 18 90.99 -20.39 48.24
N THR A 19 91.52 -20.04 47.07
CA THR A 19 92.96 -20.08 46.82
C THR A 19 93.49 -18.65 46.85
N ASP A 20 94.36 -18.35 47.81
CA ASP A 20 95.07 -17.09 47.91
C ASP A 20 95.87 -16.80 46.62
N THR A 21 95.69 -15.62 46.04
CA THR A 21 96.73 -15.00 45.20
C THR A 21 96.63 -13.47 45.30
N PRO A 22 97.75 -12.73 45.41
CA PRO A 22 97.77 -11.36 45.94
C PRO A 22 97.28 -10.32 44.92
N ALA A 23 96.57 -9.30 45.41
CA ALA A 23 96.14 -8.15 44.64
C ALA A 23 97.32 -7.21 44.25
N PRO A 24 97.43 -6.79 42.98
CA PRO A 24 98.27 -5.65 42.59
C PRO A 24 97.58 -4.30 42.91
N PRO A 25 98.35 -3.20 43.08
CA PRO A 25 97.85 -1.95 43.63
C PRO A 25 96.89 -1.19 42.70
N PRO A 26 95.95 -0.40 43.26
CA PRO A 26 94.89 0.26 42.50
C PRO A 26 95.39 1.51 41.75
N THR A 27 95.05 1.62 40.47
CA THR A 27 95.25 2.83 39.66
C THR A 27 93.98 3.70 39.62
N PRO A 28 94.08 5.02 39.87
CA PRO A 28 92.93 5.87 40.16
C PRO A 28 92.46 6.68 38.93
N HIS A 29 91.84 6.05 37.92
CA HIS A 29 91.17 6.82 36.85
C HIS A 29 89.88 6.18 36.28
N ARG A 30 89.33 5.12 36.91
CA ARG A 30 88.21 4.33 36.38
C ARG A 30 86.82 4.59 37.00
N ARG A 31 86.73 5.31 38.14
CA ARG A 31 85.47 5.48 38.90
C ARG A 31 84.43 6.40 38.24
N TRP A 32 84.83 7.46 37.54
CA TRP A 32 83.89 8.35 36.83
C TRP A 32 83.29 7.71 35.58
N ARG A 33 84.05 6.83 34.89
CA ARG A 33 83.52 6.02 33.77
C ARG A 33 82.50 4.98 34.24
N PHE A 34 82.64 4.46 35.45
CA PHE A 34 81.68 3.49 36.00
C PHE A 34 80.36 4.15 36.42
N LEU A 35 80.41 5.33 37.05
CA LEU A 35 79.20 6.12 37.39
C LEU A 35 78.44 6.59 36.15
N SER A 36 79.15 7.07 35.12
CA SER A 36 78.51 7.46 33.85
C SER A 36 77.90 6.25 33.11
N VAL A 37 78.52 5.07 33.17
CA VAL A 37 77.95 3.82 32.63
C VAL A 37 76.70 3.38 33.39
N VAL A 38 76.69 3.45 34.73
CA VAL A 38 75.50 3.09 35.54
C VAL A 38 74.35 4.06 35.32
N LEU A 39 74.63 5.37 35.22
CA LEU A 39 73.61 6.39 34.98
C LEU A 39 73.05 6.27 33.54
N LEU A 40 73.92 5.98 32.56
CA LEU A 40 73.52 5.68 31.18
C LEU A 40 72.68 4.39 31.11
N LEU A 41 73.05 3.33 31.84
CA LEU A 41 72.27 2.08 31.95
C LEU A 41 70.92 2.33 32.61
N GLY A 42 70.86 3.10 33.69
CA GLY A 42 69.60 3.49 34.34
C GLY A 42 68.68 4.27 33.39
N LEU A 43 69.26 5.17 32.58
CA LEU A 43 68.52 5.97 31.60
C LEU A 43 68.03 5.11 30.42
N ILE A 44 68.85 4.14 29.96
CA ILE A 44 68.45 3.15 28.95
C ILE A 44 67.33 2.25 29.48
N VAL A 45 67.43 1.76 30.73
CA VAL A 45 66.38 0.93 31.36
C VAL A 45 65.07 1.72 31.53
N ALA A 46 65.13 2.95 32.03
CA ALA A 46 63.95 3.81 32.11
C ALA A 46 63.32 4.07 30.74
N LEU A 47 64.12 4.27 29.69
CA LEU A 47 63.64 4.46 28.33
C LEU A 47 63.03 3.18 27.73
N VAL A 48 63.59 2.01 28.02
CA VAL A 48 63.06 0.71 27.60
C VAL A 48 61.76 0.37 28.34
N VAL A 49 61.71 0.56 29.66
CA VAL A 49 60.50 0.35 30.48
C VAL A 49 59.41 1.32 30.06
N GLY A 50 59.72 2.61 29.88
CA GLY A 50 58.77 3.59 29.36
C GLY A 50 58.23 3.22 27.98
N ARG A 51 59.09 2.72 27.08
CA ARG A 51 58.64 2.20 25.77
C ARG A 51 57.76 0.96 25.89
N GLN A 52 58.08 0.02 26.79
CA GLN A 52 57.26 -1.18 26.99
C GLN A 52 55.90 -0.86 27.61
N VAL A 53 55.86 0.05 28.59
CA VAL A 53 54.60 0.54 29.18
C VAL A 53 53.76 1.22 28.11
N ASN A 54 54.32 2.15 27.33
CA ASN A 54 53.59 2.83 26.26
C ASN A 54 53.10 1.86 25.17
N ARG A 55 53.87 0.82 24.83
CA ARG A 55 53.44 -0.23 23.90
C ARG A 55 52.28 -1.04 24.45
N ARG A 56 52.35 -1.48 25.72
CA ARG A 56 51.27 -2.23 26.36
C ARG A 56 50.01 -1.39 26.50
N VAL A 57 50.14 -0.11 26.86
CA VAL A 57 48.99 0.81 26.92
C VAL A 57 48.37 0.95 25.53
N ALA A 58 49.16 1.22 24.49
CA ALA A 58 48.65 1.33 23.13
C ALA A 58 47.98 0.04 22.60
N GLU A 59 48.55 -1.13 22.91
CA GLU A 59 48.00 -2.43 22.53
C GLU A 59 46.67 -2.71 23.25
N VAL A 60 46.60 -2.47 24.56
CA VAL A 60 45.37 -2.63 25.34
C VAL A 60 44.29 -1.63 24.88
N THR A 61 44.65 -0.36 24.64
CA THR A 61 43.71 0.64 24.13
C THR A 61 43.18 0.22 22.76
N SER A 62 44.03 -0.23 21.84
CA SER A 62 43.60 -0.69 20.51
C SER A 62 42.66 -1.91 20.58
N MET A 63 42.93 -2.87 21.48
CA MET A 63 42.05 -4.01 21.71
C MET A 63 40.70 -3.56 22.27
N VAL A 64 40.70 -2.65 23.26
CA VAL A 64 39.46 -2.09 23.81
C VAL A 64 38.66 -1.32 22.75
N GLU A 65 39.33 -0.54 21.90
CA GLU A 65 38.67 0.16 20.80
C GLU A 65 38.01 -0.82 19.80
N GLN A 66 38.67 -1.95 19.50
CA GLN A 66 38.09 -3.00 18.65
C GLN A 66 36.87 -3.67 19.30
N ASP A 67 36.95 -3.98 20.60
CA ASP A 67 35.83 -4.58 21.35
C ASP A 67 34.62 -3.63 21.40
N VAL A 68 34.86 -2.33 21.62
CA VAL A 68 33.81 -1.30 21.62
C VAL A 68 33.19 -1.16 20.22
N ARG A 69 34.00 -1.18 19.14
CA ARG A 69 33.47 -1.17 17.77
C ARG A 69 32.62 -2.39 17.47
N ALA A 70 33.04 -3.56 17.95
CA ALA A 70 32.26 -4.79 17.77
C ALA A 70 30.91 -4.71 18.51
N ALA A 71 30.89 -4.15 19.72
CA ALA A 71 29.65 -3.91 20.46
C ALA A 71 28.73 -2.90 19.76
N ASP A 72 29.27 -1.81 19.20
CA ASP A 72 28.48 -0.82 18.45
C ASP A 72 27.88 -1.39 17.17
N ASN A 73 28.67 -2.17 16.42
CA ASN A 73 28.16 -2.86 15.24
C ASN A 73 27.06 -3.85 15.60
N LEU A 74 27.22 -4.61 16.70
CA LEU A 74 26.18 -5.54 17.15
C LEU A 74 24.88 -4.82 17.51
N ALA A 75 24.97 -3.70 18.24
CA ALA A 75 23.80 -2.89 18.61
C ALA A 75 23.07 -2.34 17.37
N ARG A 76 23.80 -1.83 16.37
CA ARG A 76 23.23 -1.35 15.11
C ARG A 76 22.60 -2.46 14.29
N SER A 77 23.27 -3.61 14.17
CA SER A 77 22.74 -4.76 13.45
C SER A 77 21.47 -5.30 14.09
N ALA A 78 21.42 -5.37 15.42
CA ALA A 78 20.21 -5.77 16.14
C ALA A 78 19.07 -4.77 15.89
N ALA A 79 19.37 -3.46 15.92
CA ALA A 79 18.37 -2.43 15.66
C ALA A 79 17.85 -2.45 14.21
N ALA A 80 18.75 -2.59 13.22
CA ALA A 80 18.37 -2.67 11.82
C ALA A 80 17.54 -3.93 11.49
N ALA A 81 17.70 -5.00 12.28
CA ALA A 81 16.89 -6.22 12.17
C ALA A 81 15.60 -6.18 13.02
N ALA A 82 15.34 -5.09 13.74
CA ALA A 82 14.29 -4.99 14.75
C ALA A 82 14.29 -6.13 15.80
N ASP A 83 15.47 -6.68 16.11
CA ASP A 83 15.64 -7.79 17.05
C ASP A 83 15.73 -7.26 18.49
N VAL A 84 14.57 -7.20 19.15
CA VAL A 84 14.45 -6.67 20.52
C VAL A 84 15.25 -7.50 21.52
N GLU A 85 15.27 -8.83 21.39
CA GLU A 85 15.98 -9.70 22.35
C GLU A 85 17.49 -9.48 22.27
N LEU A 86 18.03 -9.48 21.05
CA LEU A 86 19.45 -9.22 20.82
C LEU A 86 19.83 -7.80 21.23
N PHE A 87 19.00 -6.80 20.91
CA PHE A 87 19.28 -5.41 21.25
C PHE A 87 19.29 -5.19 22.76
N VAL A 88 18.32 -5.74 23.51
CA VAL A 88 18.30 -5.64 24.97
C VAL A 88 19.54 -6.27 25.61
N SER A 89 20.10 -7.34 25.01
CA SER A 89 21.31 -7.99 25.52
C SER A 89 22.58 -7.11 25.47
N VAL A 90 22.58 -6.07 24.63
CA VAL A 90 23.70 -5.12 24.50
C VAL A 90 23.47 -3.80 25.25
N LEU A 91 22.32 -3.62 25.90
CA LEU A 91 22.03 -2.45 26.73
C LEU A 91 22.59 -2.58 28.15
N SER A 92 22.99 -1.45 28.72
CA SER A 92 23.39 -1.33 30.11
C SER A 92 22.14 -1.28 30.99
N GLY A 93 21.75 -2.40 31.61
CA GLY A 93 20.65 -2.48 32.57
C GLY A 93 20.85 -1.76 33.92
N ARG A 94 21.73 -0.75 33.97
CA ARG A 94 21.98 0.09 35.17
C ARG A 94 20.87 1.13 35.40
N ASP A 95 20.18 1.53 34.34
CA ASP A 95 19.05 2.44 34.38
C ASP A 95 17.85 1.76 33.68
N PRO A 96 16.89 1.23 34.45
CA PRO A 96 15.74 0.53 33.88
C PRO A 96 14.86 1.44 33.00
N ALA A 97 14.67 2.71 33.39
CA ALA A 97 13.82 3.64 32.66
C ALA A 97 14.43 3.98 31.29
N TRP A 98 15.73 4.27 31.27
CA TRP A 98 16.43 4.48 30.00
C TRP A 98 16.38 3.23 29.10
N THR A 99 16.54 2.03 29.69
CA THR A 99 16.48 0.76 28.95
C THR A 99 15.10 0.50 28.33
N GLU A 100 14.02 0.86 29.04
CA GLU A 100 12.65 0.80 28.53
C GLU A 100 12.43 1.78 27.38
N THR A 101 12.92 3.03 27.51
CA THR A 101 12.87 4.00 26.42
C THR A 101 13.63 3.53 25.18
N GLN A 102 14.82 2.93 25.32
CA GLN A 102 15.56 2.40 24.18
C GLN A 102 14.81 1.26 23.47
N GLN A 103 14.06 0.43 24.20
CA GLN A 103 13.21 -0.61 23.60
C GLN A 103 12.03 0.00 22.84
N ALA A 104 11.36 1.01 23.41
CA ALA A 104 10.29 1.73 22.71
C ALA A 104 10.82 2.37 21.42
N LEU A 105 11.97 3.05 21.47
CA LEU A 105 12.62 3.60 20.28
C LEU A 105 12.98 2.54 19.24
N LEU A 106 13.34 1.32 19.65
CA LEU A 106 13.58 0.23 18.71
C LEU A 106 12.29 -0.18 17.98
N VAL A 107 11.19 -0.33 18.72
CA VAL A 107 9.88 -0.71 18.16
C VAL A 107 9.40 0.31 17.13
N ASP A 108 9.63 1.60 17.41
CA ASP A 108 9.24 2.70 16.52
C ASP A 108 10.32 3.04 15.46
N ASN A 109 11.38 2.23 15.34
CA ASN A 109 12.49 2.43 14.41
C ASN A 109 13.15 3.83 14.53
N LEU A 110 13.34 4.31 15.76
CA LEU A 110 13.95 5.61 16.09
C LEU A 110 15.38 5.51 16.65
N LEU A 111 16.07 4.40 16.39
CA LEU A 111 17.47 4.22 16.78
C LEU A 111 18.42 4.41 15.60
N PHE A 112 19.61 4.94 15.88
CA PHE A 112 20.70 5.06 14.90
C PHE A 112 20.27 5.78 13.61
N GLY A 113 20.09 5.06 12.50
CA GLY A 113 19.68 5.62 11.21
C GLY A 113 18.23 6.13 11.19
N GLY A 114 17.38 5.64 12.08
CA GLY A 114 15.98 6.07 12.18
C GLY A 114 15.73 7.27 13.12
N VAL A 115 16.72 7.65 13.94
CA VAL A 115 16.56 8.65 15.01
C VAL A 115 16.10 10.03 14.51
N ALA A 116 16.41 10.35 13.25
CA ALA A 116 16.10 11.63 12.64
C ALA A 116 14.84 11.59 11.74
N ALA A 117 14.17 10.44 11.62
CA ALA A 117 12.97 10.28 10.79
C ALA A 117 11.84 11.24 11.17
N PRO A 118 11.54 11.52 12.46
CA PRO A 118 10.53 12.51 12.85
C PRO A 118 10.85 13.95 12.43
N LEU A 119 12.12 14.21 12.08
CA LEU A 119 12.60 15.49 11.56
C LEU A 119 12.66 15.53 10.02
N GLY A 120 12.17 14.49 9.34
CA GLY A 120 12.16 14.37 7.88
C GLY A 120 13.49 13.92 7.27
N LEU A 121 14.33 13.22 8.05
CA LEU A 121 15.64 12.72 7.62
C LEU A 121 15.70 11.19 7.70
N THR A 122 15.99 10.52 6.58
CA THR A 122 15.99 9.05 6.50
C THR A 122 17.42 8.50 6.42
N GLY A 123 17.83 7.66 7.37
CA GLY A 123 19.19 7.12 7.46
C GLY A 123 19.36 5.72 6.89
N ASP A 124 19.15 5.53 5.59
CA ASP A 124 19.21 4.20 4.95
C ASP A 124 20.63 3.70 4.63
N ALA A 125 21.63 4.58 4.71
CA ALA A 125 23.01 4.24 4.40
C ALA A 125 23.81 3.89 5.67
N PRO A 126 24.76 2.92 5.58
CA PRO A 126 25.61 2.57 6.71
C PRO A 126 26.52 3.74 7.12
N PRO A 127 26.93 3.81 8.40
CA PRO A 127 27.80 4.87 8.89
C PRO A 127 29.17 4.84 8.21
N LEU A 128 29.70 6.01 7.86
CA LEU A 128 30.93 6.16 7.07
C LEU A 128 32.21 5.92 7.88
N THR A 129 32.24 6.39 9.13
CA THR A 129 33.40 6.27 10.03
C THR A 129 32.94 6.22 11.47
N ALA A 130 33.57 5.38 12.29
CA ALA A 130 33.44 5.40 13.75
C ALA A 130 34.79 5.77 14.39
N THR A 131 34.79 6.75 15.29
CA THR A 131 35.93 7.08 16.17
C THR A 131 35.59 6.63 17.58
N VAL A 132 36.52 5.94 18.25
CA VAL A 132 36.32 5.48 19.62
C VAL A 132 37.27 6.24 20.54
N LEU A 133 36.71 6.93 21.52
CA LEU A 133 37.43 7.64 22.57
C LEU A 133 37.25 6.87 23.88
N VAL A 134 38.30 6.21 24.34
CA VAL A 134 38.27 5.44 25.59
C VAL A 134 38.77 6.30 26.74
N ASP A 135 38.09 6.22 27.88
CA ASP A 135 38.50 6.92 29.09
C ASP A 135 39.79 6.32 29.68
N SER A 136 40.48 7.08 30.53
CA SER A 136 41.76 6.61 31.12
C SER A 136 41.62 5.36 32.01
N SER A 137 40.41 5.08 32.52
CA SER A 137 40.15 3.87 33.33
C SER A 137 39.79 2.64 32.50
N LEU A 138 39.59 2.80 31.18
CA LEU A 138 39.15 1.74 30.25
C LEU A 138 37.83 1.08 30.69
N ASN A 139 36.94 1.85 31.32
CA ASN A 139 35.61 1.40 31.75
C ASN A 139 34.48 2.13 31.03
N GLN A 140 34.81 3.20 30.31
CA GLN A 140 33.89 3.97 29.50
C GLN A 140 34.53 4.27 28.14
N ALA A 141 33.71 4.21 27.09
CA ALA A 141 34.11 4.61 25.76
C ALA A 141 33.00 5.45 25.13
N VAL A 142 33.39 6.42 24.33
CA VAL A 142 32.48 7.24 23.52
C VAL A 142 32.75 6.91 22.06
N VAL A 143 31.72 6.46 21.36
CA VAL A 143 31.77 6.14 19.92
C VAL A 143 31.11 7.30 19.18
N GLN A 144 31.87 7.96 18.31
CA GLN A 144 31.38 8.99 17.41
C GLN A 144 31.25 8.40 16.01
N THR A 145 30.05 8.44 15.43
CA THR A 145 29.79 7.88 14.10
C THR A 145 29.24 8.91 13.15
N MET A 146 29.79 8.94 11.93
CA MET A 146 29.29 9.76 10.83
C MET A 146 28.15 9.03 10.12
N GLN A 147 26.91 9.42 10.42
CA GLN A 147 25.70 8.81 9.88
C GLN A 147 25.18 9.63 8.69
N PRO A 148 25.16 9.07 7.48
CA PRO A 148 24.49 9.71 6.34
C PRO A 148 22.97 9.65 6.49
N PHE A 149 22.31 10.74 6.13
CA PHE A 149 20.86 10.88 6.04
C PHE A 149 20.46 11.46 4.69
N VAL A 150 19.38 10.92 4.11
CA VAL A 150 18.75 11.42 2.90
C VAL A 150 17.59 12.34 3.31
N LEU A 151 17.48 13.48 2.63
CA LEU A 151 16.35 14.38 2.74
C LEU A 151 15.74 14.64 1.37
N THR A 152 14.42 14.69 1.31
CA THR A 152 13.68 15.06 0.11
C THR A 152 13.53 16.58 0.09
N LEU A 153 14.10 17.21 -0.93
CA LEU A 153 13.95 18.63 -1.23
C LEU A 153 12.72 18.85 -2.12
N ALA A 154 12.47 20.11 -2.48
CA ALA A 154 11.42 20.44 -3.44
C ALA A 154 11.60 19.67 -4.76
N GLU A 155 10.48 19.36 -5.42
CA GLU A 155 10.44 18.68 -6.73
C GLU A 155 10.95 17.22 -6.70
N GLY A 156 10.97 16.58 -5.53
CA GLY A 156 11.40 15.18 -5.39
C GLY A 156 12.90 14.98 -5.45
N VAL A 157 13.70 16.06 -5.47
CA VAL A 157 15.16 15.97 -5.47
C VAL A 157 15.65 15.51 -4.11
N THR A 158 16.39 14.40 -4.05
CA THR A 158 17.00 13.93 -2.80
C THR A 158 18.41 14.50 -2.62
N ALA A 159 18.73 14.94 -1.40
CA ALA A 159 20.10 15.29 -1.00
C ALA A 159 20.56 14.41 0.15
N THR A 160 21.87 14.23 0.30
CA THR A 160 22.46 13.49 1.43
C THR A 160 23.27 14.42 2.30
N VAL A 161 23.01 14.40 3.61
CA VAL A 161 23.78 15.12 4.64
C VAL A 161 24.38 14.10 5.61
N THR A 162 25.41 14.51 6.37
CA THR A 162 26.04 13.62 7.36
C THR A 162 25.99 14.27 8.74
N LEU A 163 25.51 13.51 9.73
CA LEU A 163 25.47 13.95 11.13
C LEU A 163 26.41 13.09 11.98
N GLU A 164 27.06 13.70 12.95
CA GLU A 164 27.90 13.03 13.93
C GLU A 164 27.05 12.57 15.13
N GLN A 165 26.79 11.27 15.22
CA GLN A 165 26.11 10.66 16.35
C GLN A 165 27.10 10.24 17.42
N THR A 166 26.70 10.37 18.69
CA THR A 166 27.54 9.99 19.83
C THR A 166 26.86 8.91 20.67
N HIS A 167 27.52 7.77 20.84
CA HIS A 167 27.05 6.66 21.68
C HIS A 167 28.02 6.42 22.84
N VAL A 168 27.49 6.23 24.04
CA VAL A 168 28.31 5.98 25.24
C VAL A 168 28.24 4.49 25.58
N TYR A 169 29.40 3.86 25.72
CA TYR A 169 29.54 2.47 26.13
C TYR A 169 30.20 2.39 27.50
N ARG A 170 29.72 1.47 28.33
CA ARG A 170 30.36 1.14 29.60
C ARG A 170 30.72 -0.33 29.66
N ARG A 171 31.80 -0.62 30.37
CA ARG A 171 32.26 -1.99 30.57
C ARG A 171 31.32 -2.73 31.51
N GLY A 172 30.68 -3.77 30.99
CA GLY A 172 29.96 -4.78 31.76
C GLY A 172 30.87 -5.87 32.31
N GLY A 173 30.29 -6.96 32.83
CA GLY A 173 31.07 -8.06 33.39
C GLY A 173 31.92 -8.82 32.35
N ARG A 174 31.47 -8.87 31.08
CA ARG A 174 32.13 -9.62 29.99
C ARG A 174 32.16 -8.89 28.64
N SER A 175 31.34 -7.87 28.45
CA SER A 175 31.17 -7.14 27.18
C SER A 175 31.05 -5.64 27.44
N TRP A 176 31.23 -4.85 26.38
CA TRP A 176 30.85 -3.44 26.35
C TRP A 176 29.35 -3.34 26.08
N LEU A 177 28.67 -2.47 26.83
CA LEU A 177 27.21 -2.30 26.77
C LEU A 177 26.89 -0.82 26.46
N LEU A 178 25.93 -0.58 25.56
CA LEU A 178 25.42 0.75 25.27
C LEU A 178 24.72 1.29 26.52
N ALA A 179 25.05 2.51 26.93
CA ALA A 179 24.68 3.02 28.23
C ALA A 179 24.26 4.50 28.19
N PRO A 180 23.42 4.96 29.14
CA PRO A 180 23.02 6.36 29.20
C PRO A 180 24.23 7.27 29.47
N PRO A 181 24.37 8.43 28.81
CA PRO A 181 25.39 9.41 29.16
C PRO A 181 25.23 9.93 30.59
N GLU A 182 26.34 10.33 31.24
CA GLU A 182 26.30 10.94 32.59
C GLU A 182 25.88 12.41 32.52
N PRO A 183 25.37 13.02 33.60
CA PRO A 183 25.04 14.45 33.60
C PRO A 183 26.20 15.35 33.12
N GLU A 184 27.44 15.01 33.47
CA GLU A 184 28.64 15.74 33.07
C GLU A 184 28.89 15.71 31.55
N PHE A 185 28.36 14.71 30.83
CA PHE A 185 28.45 14.63 29.37
C PHE A 185 27.69 15.77 28.68
N TRP A 186 26.55 16.15 29.25
CA TRP A 186 25.66 17.21 28.74
C TRP A 186 26.13 18.61 29.16
N GLY A 187 26.77 18.70 30.32
CA GLY A 187 27.19 19.97 30.93
C GLY A 187 26.01 20.73 31.57
N GLU A 188 26.26 21.97 31.96
CA GLU A 188 25.26 22.79 32.64
C GLU A 188 24.14 23.24 31.67
N TRP A 189 22.93 23.41 32.19
CA TRP A 189 21.83 24.00 31.42
C TRP A 189 22.10 25.48 31.14
N GLN A 190 21.83 25.90 29.91
CA GLN A 190 21.93 27.28 29.45
C GLN A 190 20.57 27.77 28.96
N THR A 191 20.38 29.08 28.99
CA THR A 191 19.17 29.73 28.46
C THR A 191 19.55 30.94 27.64
N ARG A 192 18.90 31.09 26.49
CA ARG A 192 19.05 32.23 25.58
C ARG A 192 17.66 32.77 25.24
N SER A 193 17.48 34.08 25.36
CA SER A 193 16.22 34.74 25.01
C SER A 193 16.43 35.73 23.87
N GLY A 194 15.62 35.59 22.82
CA GLY A 194 15.49 36.49 21.68
C GLY A 194 14.24 37.35 21.77
N GLN A 195 13.77 37.84 20.61
CA GLN A 195 12.55 38.64 20.55
C GLN A 195 11.28 37.78 20.67
N TYR A 196 11.24 36.61 20.07
CA TYR A 196 10.11 35.68 20.08
C TYR A 196 10.46 34.37 20.78
N VAL A 197 11.71 33.92 20.76
CA VAL A 197 12.12 32.61 21.26
C VAL A 197 12.87 32.72 22.59
N THR A 198 12.53 31.91 23.57
CA THR A 198 13.40 31.60 24.72
C THR A 198 13.80 30.13 24.63
N MET A 199 15.09 29.85 24.47
CA MET A 199 15.62 28.52 24.29
C MET A 199 16.40 28.06 25.53
N ALA A 200 16.04 26.90 26.08
CA ALA A 200 16.79 26.20 27.12
C ALA A 200 17.48 24.97 26.52
N TYR A 201 18.77 24.79 26.77
CA TYR A 201 19.56 23.73 26.15
C TYR A 201 20.78 23.33 27.02
N PRO A 202 21.28 22.09 26.90
CA PRO A 202 22.51 21.68 27.58
C PRO A 202 23.75 22.34 26.96
N GLN A 203 24.78 22.63 27.76
CA GLN A 203 26.02 23.28 27.31
C GLN A 203 26.67 22.58 26.10
N ARG A 204 26.57 21.26 26.00
CA ARG A 204 27.10 20.49 24.87
C ARG A 204 26.53 20.93 23.52
N ASP A 205 25.25 21.30 23.47
CA ASP A 205 24.56 21.70 22.25
C ASP A 205 24.62 23.22 22.00
N ALA A 206 25.41 23.96 22.78
CA ALA A 206 25.39 25.42 22.77
C ALA A 206 25.67 26.07 21.42
N ALA A 207 26.56 25.47 20.61
CA ALA A 207 26.88 25.97 19.27
C ALA A 207 25.65 25.93 18.35
N PHE A 208 25.03 24.76 18.21
CA PHE A 208 23.81 24.58 17.42
C PHE A 208 22.65 25.39 17.99
N ALA A 209 22.39 25.28 19.30
CA ALA A 209 21.24 25.91 19.95
C ALA A 209 21.27 27.45 19.85
N THR A 210 22.45 28.05 19.95
CA THR A 210 22.63 29.49 19.78
C THR A 210 22.24 29.95 18.38
N GLU A 211 22.71 29.24 17.36
CA GLU A 211 22.45 29.58 15.96
C GLU A 211 20.98 29.31 15.61
N PHE A 212 20.48 28.14 16.01
CA PHE A 212 19.09 27.73 15.85
C PHE A 212 18.14 28.73 16.47
N ALA A 213 18.39 29.18 17.71
CA ALA A 213 17.56 30.19 18.37
C ALA A 213 17.49 31.48 17.57
N ASN A 214 18.58 31.94 16.96
CA ASN A 214 18.58 33.18 16.17
C ASN A 214 17.79 33.02 14.86
N HIS A 215 17.99 31.91 14.14
CA HIS A 215 17.26 31.66 12.90
C HIS A 215 15.78 31.43 13.15
N LEU A 216 15.42 30.68 14.20
CA LEU A 216 14.03 30.47 14.60
C LEU A 216 13.34 31.78 15.04
N ASP A 217 14.04 32.67 15.75
CA ASP A 217 13.52 33.99 16.12
C ASP A 217 13.17 34.84 14.89
N GLN A 218 14.05 34.82 13.88
CA GLN A 218 13.82 35.48 12.60
C GLN A 218 12.67 34.82 11.82
N GLU A 219 12.59 33.49 11.86
CA GLU A 219 11.55 32.71 11.20
C GLU A 219 10.16 33.01 11.76
N ILE A 220 10.02 33.08 13.09
CA ILE A 220 8.75 33.47 13.74
C ILE A 220 8.40 34.92 13.39
N GLY A 221 9.39 35.82 13.34
CA GLY A 221 9.17 37.19 12.86
C GLY A 221 8.66 37.22 11.40
N ARG A 222 9.24 36.38 10.53
CA ARG A 222 8.84 36.24 9.13
C ARG A 222 7.43 35.64 9.00
N LEU A 223 7.10 34.62 9.78
CA LEU A 223 5.77 34.02 9.87
C LEU A 223 4.71 35.11 10.14
N CYS A 224 4.92 35.91 11.19
CA CYS A 224 3.97 36.96 11.58
C CYS A 224 3.84 38.10 10.55
N LEU A 225 4.94 38.45 9.85
CA LEU A 225 4.90 39.47 8.80
C LEU A 225 4.25 38.96 7.50
N ARG A 226 4.50 37.70 7.14
CA ARG A 226 4.03 37.10 5.91
C ARG A 226 2.55 36.73 5.96
N PHE A 227 2.06 36.35 7.14
CA PHE A 227 0.67 35.96 7.37
C PHE A 227 0.02 36.90 8.40
N PRO A 228 -0.39 38.12 8.01
CA PRO A 228 -1.05 39.05 8.91
C PRO A 228 -2.32 38.48 9.54
N SER A 229 -2.99 37.58 8.83
CA SER A 229 -4.16 36.85 9.31
C SER A 229 -3.85 36.08 10.59
N LEU A 230 -2.64 35.55 10.83
CA LEU A 230 -2.28 34.86 12.10
C LEU A 230 -2.49 35.74 13.34
N ALA A 231 -2.55 37.07 13.18
CA ALA A 231 -2.80 38.01 14.27
C ALA A 231 -1.84 37.81 15.46
N CYS A 232 -0.55 37.63 15.18
CA CYS A 232 0.47 37.41 16.20
C CYS A 232 0.40 38.49 17.30
N PRO A 233 0.27 38.10 18.58
CA PRO A 233 0.17 39.07 19.67
C PRO A 233 1.51 39.78 19.88
N ALA A 234 1.47 41.03 20.33
CA ALA A 234 2.68 41.84 20.52
C ALA A 234 3.64 41.27 21.58
N ASP A 235 3.12 40.46 22.50
CA ASP A 235 3.87 39.76 23.56
C ASP A 235 4.13 38.29 23.22
N LEU A 236 4.08 37.91 21.94
CA LEU A 236 4.37 36.54 21.50
C LEU A 236 5.74 36.09 21.99
N ARG A 237 5.77 34.96 22.71
CA ARG A 237 6.96 34.33 23.26
C ARG A 237 6.84 32.81 23.25
N VAL A 238 7.70 32.11 22.51
CA VAL A 238 7.77 30.65 22.46
C VAL A 238 8.96 30.19 23.28
N ASN A 239 8.72 29.30 24.24
CA ASN A 239 9.72 28.62 25.04
C ASN A 239 10.06 27.30 24.37
N VAL A 240 11.31 27.13 23.95
CA VAL A 240 11.81 25.89 23.33
C VAL A 240 12.80 25.26 24.28
N ARG A 241 12.65 23.97 24.55
CA ARG A 241 13.59 23.21 25.38
C ARG A 241 14.16 22.05 24.57
N LEU A 242 15.49 21.99 24.48
CA LEU A 242 16.24 20.90 23.88
C LEU A 242 16.56 19.87 24.97
N ASP A 243 15.76 18.81 25.05
CA ASP A 243 15.77 17.84 26.14
C ASP A 243 16.75 16.68 25.88
N PRO A 244 17.72 16.41 26.78
CA PRO A 244 18.66 15.32 26.64
C PRO A 244 18.06 13.93 26.92
N ASN A 245 16.81 13.84 27.40
CA ASN A 245 16.14 12.56 27.62
C ASN A 245 15.72 11.92 26.29
N PRO A 246 16.11 10.66 25.99
CA PRO A 246 15.70 9.97 24.76
C PRO A 246 14.18 9.86 24.57
N ASP A 247 13.38 9.94 25.64
CA ASP A 247 11.91 9.94 25.55
C ASP A 247 11.35 11.13 24.75
N SER A 248 12.13 12.20 24.63
CA SER A 248 11.79 13.35 23.77
C SER A 248 11.72 13.01 22.28
N LEU A 249 12.34 11.91 21.83
CA LEU A 249 12.22 11.41 20.46
C LEU A 249 10.85 10.79 20.21
N LEU A 250 10.33 10.01 21.18
CA LEU A 250 8.99 9.40 21.10
C LEU A 250 7.92 10.48 21.08
N ALA A 251 8.12 11.56 21.84
CA ALA A 251 7.20 12.69 21.86
C ALA A 251 7.00 13.36 20.48
N LEU A 252 7.96 13.24 19.55
CA LEU A 252 7.82 13.75 18.18
C LEU A 252 6.87 12.92 17.32
N LEU A 253 6.60 11.66 17.70
CA LEU A 253 5.65 10.77 17.02
C LEU A 253 4.20 10.97 17.49
N GLU A 254 3.96 11.85 18.47
CA GLU A 254 2.62 12.14 18.99
C GLU A 254 2.10 13.49 18.47
N PRO A 255 1.34 13.54 17.36
CA PRO A 255 0.81 14.79 16.83
C PRO A 255 -0.03 15.60 17.81
N ALA A 256 -0.74 14.93 18.73
CA ALA A 256 -1.46 15.62 19.79
C ALA A 256 -0.53 16.41 20.73
N ARG A 257 0.70 15.93 20.97
CA ARG A 257 1.73 16.68 21.71
C ARG A 257 2.42 17.72 20.83
N ALA A 258 2.75 17.36 19.60
CA ALA A 258 3.41 18.27 18.66
C ALA A 258 2.53 19.49 18.30
N LEU A 259 1.20 19.31 18.30
CA LEU A 259 0.20 20.34 18.05
C LEU A 259 -0.53 20.76 19.33
N ALA A 260 -0.02 20.39 20.51
CA ALA A 260 -0.65 20.78 21.76
C ALA A 260 -0.66 22.31 21.88
N PRO A 261 -1.79 22.92 22.25
CA PRO A 261 -1.84 24.35 22.49
C PRO A 261 -0.92 24.69 23.67
N GLY A 262 -0.17 25.77 23.53
CA GLY A 262 0.88 26.10 24.46
C GLY A 262 2.10 26.68 23.77
N ARG A 263 2.75 27.60 24.48
CA ARG A 263 3.98 28.25 24.02
C ARG A 263 5.23 27.53 24.52
N GLU A 264 5.13 26.27 24.95
CA GLU A 264 6.26 25.46 25.41
C GLU A 264 6.43 24.24 24.51
N VAL A 265 7.55 24.18 23.78
CA VAL A 265 7.86 23.11 22.84
C VAL A 265 9.10 22.37 23.35
N ASN A 266 8.91 21.10 23.69
CA ASN A 266 9.99 20.20 24.09
C ASN A 266 10.44 19.42 22.85
N LEU A 267 11.72 19.54 22.51
CA LEU A 267 12.34 18.88 21.37
C LEU A 267 13.53 18.06 21.86
N PRO A 268 13.93 16.99 21.17
CA PRO A 268 15.14 16.28 21.52
C PRO A 268 16.37 17.18 21.44
N ALA A 269 17.34 16.93 22.31
CA ALA A 269 18.66 17.53 22.20
C ALA A 269 19.31 17.12 20.86
N PRO A 270 19.91 18.04 20.08
CA PRO A 270 20.58 17.72 18.83
C PRO A 270 21.63 16.62 18.94
N THR A 271 22.32 16.50 20.08
CA THR A 271 23.25 15.38 20.33
C THR A 271 22.57 14.00 20.29
N LEU A 272 21.26 13.88 20.60
CA LEU A 272 20.52 12.61 20.49
C LEU A 272 20.29 12.21 19.02
N ILE A 273 20.09 13.18 18.14
CA ILE A 273 19.89 12.98 16.70
C ILE A 273 21.23 12.77 15.98
N GLY A 274 22.18 13.64 16.29
CA GLY A 274 23.47 13.80 15.65
C GLY A 274 23.75 15.28 15.37
N LEU A 275 24.98 15.73 15.61
CA LEU A 275 25.40 17.11 15.40
C LEU A 275 25.96 17.33 13.99
N PRO A 276 25.70 18.49 13.36
CA PRO A 276 26.37 18.85 12.12
C PRO A 276 27.85 19.17 12.42
N ARG A 277 28.73 18.93 11.46
CA ARG A 277 30.11 19.41 11.56
C ARG A 277 30.13 20.94 11.44
N PRO A 278 31.09 21.64 12.08
CA PRO A 278 31.15 23.10 12.06
C PRO A 278 31.26 23.73 10.66
N ASP A 279 31.67 22.97 9.65
CA ASP A 279 31.83 23.38 8.26
C ASP A 279 30.73 22.82 7.32
N ASP A 280 29.77 22.07 7.84
CA ASP A 280 28.70 21.41 7.08
C ASP A 280 27.37 22.18 7.19
N GLU A 281 27.29 23.29 6.44
CA GLU A 281 26.09 24.13 6.39
C GLU A 281 24.84 23.35 5.93
N ALA A 282 25.00 22.41 5.01
CA ALA A 282 23.87 21.61 4.50
C ALA A 282 23.28 20.73 5.60
N ALA A 283 24.13 20.09 6.42
CA ALA A 283 23.69 19.32 7.58
C ALA A 283 23.00 20.20 8.64
N TYR A 284 23.53 21.39 8.90
CA TYR A 284 22.87 22.35 9.79
C TYR A 284 21.48 22.76 9.28
N GLN A 285 21.37 23.12 8.00
CA GLN A 285 20.09 23.52 7.39
C GLN A 285 19.06 22.39 7.39
N ALA A 286 19.50 21.14 7.21
CA ALA A 286 18.63 19.97 7.29
C ALA A 286 18.02 19.81 8.69
N LEU A 287 18.85 19.86 9.74
CA LEU A 287 18.37 19.81 11.13
C LEU A 287 17.52 21.03 11.48
N TYR A 288 17.96 22.23 11.08
CA TYR A 288 17.21 23.47 11.27
C TYR A 288 15.78 23.33 10.75
N ARG A 289 15.58 22.84 9.52
CA ARG A 289 14.23 22.65 8.94
C ARG A 289 13.39 21.68 9.76
N GLY A 290 13.96 20.55 10.17
CA GLY A 290 13.27 19.57 11.00
C GLY A 290 12.78 20.16 12.32
N TYR A 291 13.70 20.77 13.10
CA TYR A 291 13.35 21.39 14.39
C TYR A 291 12.43 22.61 14.24
N ALA A 292 12.70 23.49 13.27
CA ALA A 292 11.88 24.67 13.03
C ALA A 292 10.47 24.28 12.60
N THR A 293 10.30 23.22 11.80
CA THR A 293 8.98 22.69 11.45
C THR A 293 8.19 22.35 12.70
N GLN A 294 8.76 21.61 13.65
CA GLN A 294 8.06 21.23 14.89
C GLN A 294 7.62 22.46 15.69
N VAL A 295 8.50 23.44 15.88
CA VAL A 295 8.16 24.66 16.65
C VAL A 295 7.13 25.53 15.93
N VAL A 296 7.30 25.75 14.62
CA VAL A 296 6.41 26.59 13.83
C VAL A 296 5.03 25.95 13.71
N SER A 297 4.96 24.62 13.57
CA SER A 297 3.70 23.87 13.60
C SER A 297 2.93 24.03 14.90
N ALA A 298 3.60 23.82 16.04
CA ALA A 298 3.00 24.01 17.36
C ALA A 298 2.49 25.45 17.55
N LEU A 299 3.30 26.44 17.14
CA LEU A 299 2.95 27.84 17.22
C LEU A 299 1.74 28.20 16.34
N ILE A 300 1.69 27.71 15.10
CA ILE A 300 0.54 27.94 14.20
C ILE A 300 -0.72 27.36 14.83
N ALA A 301 -0.67 26.12 15.34
CA ALA A 301 -1.79 25.48 16.01
C ALA A 301 -2.30 26.30 17.21
N ASP A 302 -1.40 26.81 18.07
CA ASP A 302 -1.73 27.69 19.19
C ASP A 302 -2.39 29.01 18.72
N LEU A 303 -1.84 29.65 17.68
CA LEU A 303 -2.34 30.93 17.16
C LEU A 303 -3.71 30.83 16.46
N VAL A 304 -4.07 29.66 15.94
CA VAL A 304 -5.38 29.40 15.33
C VAL A 304 -6.35 28.71 16.29
N ASP A 305 -5.97 28.52 17.57
CA ASP A 305 -6.71 27.77 18.61
C ASP A 305 -7.15 26.37 18.13
N TYR A 306 -6.30 25.72 17.33
CA TYR A 306 -6.55 24.35 16.92
C TYR A 306 -6.33 23.41 18.11
N ARG A 307 -7.37 22.68 18.46
CA ARG A 307 -7.33 21.66 19.51
C ARG A 307 -7.47 20.32 18.83
N CYS A 308 -6.35 19.62 18.68
CA CYS A 308 -6.32 18.29 18.07
C CYS A 308 -7.43 17.39 18.66
N CYS A 309 -8.07 16.51 17.87
CA CYS A 309 -7.64 16.04 16.54
C CYS A 309 -8.75 16.07 15.48
N ASP A 310 -9.79 16.88 15.71
CA ASP A 310 -10.91 17.00 14.78
C ASP A 310 -10.45 17.60 13.46
N GLY A 311 -10.74 16.93 12.35
CA GLY A 311 -10.32 17.36 11.02
C GLY A 311 -8.80 17.31 10.77
N LEU A 312 -8.05 16.49 11.52
CA LEU A 312 -6.59 16.39 11.38
C LEU A 312 -6.13 16.11 9.95
N VAL A 313 -6.88 15.28 9.20
CA VAL A 313 -6.64 14.95 7.79
C VAL A 313 -6.59 16.20 6.90
N ILE A 314 -7.32 17.26 7.27
CA ILE A 314 -7.38 18.53 6.55
C ILE A 314 -6.42 19.56 7.17
N PHE A 315 -6.33 19.59 8.49
CA PHE A 315 -5.46 20.53 9.20
C PHE A 315 -3.99 20.34 8.82
N GLN A 316 -3.53 19.09 8.73
CA GLN A 316 -2.13 18.79 8.43
C GLN A 316 -1.70 19.29 7.04
N PRO A 317 -2.44 19.05 5.95
CA PRO A 317 -2.16 19.66 4.66
C PRO A 317 -2.23 21.20 4.65
N LEU A 318 -3.18 21.83 5.35
CA LEU A 318 -3.21 23.30 5.47
C LEU A 318 -1.95 23.84 6.16
N LEU A 319 -1.51 23.17 7.23
CA LEU A 319 -0.29 23.50 7.94
C LEU A 319 0.94 23.32 7.03
N ASP A 320 1.01 22.22 6.29
CA ASP A 320 2.10 21.97 5.35
C ASP A 320 2.14 23.00 4.22
N LYS A 321 0.99 23.54 3.81
CA LYS A 321 0.93 24.62 2.83
C LYS A 321 1.59 25.90 3.36
N LEU A 322 1.37 26.24 4.63
CA LEU A 322 2.06 27.36 5.27
C LEU A 322 3.56 27.11 5.42
N LEU A 323 3.94 25.90 5.83
CA LEU A 323 5.35 25.51 5.97
C LEU A 323 6.09 25.49 4.63
N GLN A 324 5.41 25.11 3.54
CA GLN A 324 5.93 25.21 2.17
C GLN A 324 6.25 26.65 1.79
N GLN A 325 5.35 27.58 2.10
CA GLN A 325 5.58 28.99 1.84
C GLN A 325 6.77 29.55 2.63
N LEU A 326 7.08 28.99 3.80
CA LEU A 326 8.26 29.29 4.60
C LEU A 326 9.52 28.49 4.20
N ALA A 327 9.42 27.61 3.20
CA ALA A 327 10.51 26.70 2.79
C ALA A 327 11.02 25.78 3.94
N LEU A 328 10.13 25.45 4.89
CA LEU A 328 10.43 24.52 5.99
C LEU A 328 10.09 23.08 5.61
N ARG A 329 9.02 22.87 4.84
CA ARG A 329 8.56 21.54 4.39
C ARG A 329 8.15 21.61 2.91
N PRO A 330 8.61 20.71 2.03
CA PRO A 330 8.12 20.66 0.66
C PRO A 330 6.65 20.19 0.61
N TRP A 331 5.91 20.63 -0.41
CA TRP A 331 4.62 20.02 -0.72
C TRP A 331 4.84 18.65 -1.34
N PRO A 332 4.12 17.60 -0.90
CA PRO A 332 4.27 16.26 -1.46
C PRO A 332 3.86 16.23 -2.93
N GLN A 333 4.48 15.33 -3.71
CA GLN A 333 3.95 14.95 -5.01
C GLN A 333 2.75 14.03 -4.78
N LEU A 334 1.63 14.35 -5.41
CA LEU A 334 0.37 13.62 -5.25
C LEU A 334 0.11 12.79 -6.52
N ALA A 335 -0.25 11.53 -6.32
CA ALA A 335 -0.85 10.68 -7.36
C ALA A 335 -2.36 10.73 -7.15
N TYR A 336 -3.11 11.31 -8.08
CA TYR A 336 -4.55 11.54 -7.91
C TYR A 336 -5.41 10.36 -8.37
N ASP A 337 -4.84 9.41 -9.10
CA ASP A 337 -5.58 8.27 -9.64
C ASP A 337 -6.23 7.38 -8.58
N PRO A 338 -5.64 7.11 -7.39
CA PRO A 338 -6.33 6.33 -6.37
C PRO A 338 -7.59 7.01 -5.85
N LEU A 339 -7.68 8.35 -5.92
CA LEU A 339 -8.84 9.10 -5.46
C LEU A 339 -10.05 8.99 -6.39
N LEU A 340 -9.88 8.48 -7.62
CA LEU A 340 -11.00 8.30 -8.55
C LEU A 340 -12.03 7.28 -8.02
N ALA A 341 -11.57 6.27 -7.28
CA ALA A 341 -12.42 5.26 -6.65
C ALA A 341 -13.22 5.80 -5.44
N TYR A 342 -12.89 7.00 -4.97
CA TYR A 342 -13.42 7.62 -3.76
C TYR A 342 -14.02 8.98 -4.15
N ALA A 343 -15.16 8.94 -4.82
CA ALA A 343 -15.65 10.08 -5.58
C ALA A 343 -16.52 11.06 -4.77
N THR A 344 -16.74 10.80 -3.48
CA THR A 344 -17.54 11.61 -2.55
C THR A 344 -16.65 12.13 -1.41
N LEU A 345 -16.47 13.45 -1.35
CA LEU A 345 -15.59 14.10 -0.36
C LEU A 345 -15.93 13.77 1.11
N PRO A 346 -17.21 13.69 1.51
CA PRO A 346 -17.59 13.43 2.89
C PRO A 346 -17.31 12.00 3.38
N ASP A 347 -17.25 11.02 2.47
CA ASP A 347 -17.07 9.62 2.84
C ASP A 347 -15.62 9.25 3.15
N ILE A 348 -14.65 10.10 2.79
CA ILE A 348 -13.20 9.79 2.79
C ILE A 348 -12.43 10.60 3.84
N LEU A 349 -13.07 11.62 4.41
CA LEU A 349 -12.42 12.54 5.32
C LEU A 349 -13.02 12.36 6.71
N PRO A 350 -12.48 11.43 7.51
CA PRO A 350 -12.93 11.26 8.88
C PRO A 350 -12.77 12.58 9.62
N TRP A 351 -13.89 13.08 10.15
CA TRP A 351 -13.90 14.32 10.92
C TRP A 351 -13.52 14.09 12.37
N ASP A 352 -13.88 12.92 12.92
CA ASP A 352 -13.60 12.56 14.29
C ASP A 352 -12.11 12.26 14.50
N GLY A 353 -11.61 12.65 15.68
CA GLY A 353 -10.20 12.60 16.09
C GLY A 353 -9.59 11.21 16.18
N SER A 354 -9.61 10.47 15.07
CA SER A 354 -8.86 9.24 14.85
C SER A 354 -7.39 9.48 15.17
N SER A 355 -6.76 8.49 15.80
CA SER A 355 -5.35 8.58 16.18
C SER A 355 -4.51 8.82 14.92
N PRO A 356 -3.59 9.80 14.92
CA PRO A 356 -2.76 10.12 13.75
C PRO A 356 -1.98 8.92 13.19
N ALA A 357 -1.63 7.96 14.04
CA ALA A 357 -0.91 6.74 13.67
C ALA A 357 -1.77 5.72 12.90
N GLY A 358 -3.07 5.99 12.73
CA GLY A 358 -4.03 5.12 12.05
C GLY A 358 -4.72 5.73 10.85
N ILE A 359 -4.32 6.92 10.38
CA ILE A 359 -4.93 7.55 9.20
C ILE A 359 -4.48 6.76 7.95
N PRO A 360 -5.43 6.14 7.20
CA PRO A 360 -5.15 5.51 5.92
C PRO A 360 -4.44 6.46 4.95
N ASP A 361 -3.56 5.93 4.09
CA ASP A 361 -2.85 6.76 3.12
C ASP A 361 -3.80 7.45 2.12
N ILE A 362 -4.95 6.83 1.82
CA ILE A 362 -5.99 7.42 0.95
C ILE A 362 -6.65 8.65 1.58
N ASP A 363 -6.92 8.63 2.89
CA ASP A 363 -7.47 9.78 3.62
C ASP A 363 -6.45 10.93 3.63
N ARG A 364 -5.17 10.60 3.91
CA ARG A 364 -4.09 11.59 3.86
C ARG A 364 -4.00 12.23 2.48
N LEU A 365 -3.98 11.43 1.42
CA LEU A 365 -3.96 11.88 0.04
C LEU A 365 -5.17 12.77 -0.28
N SER A 366 -6.37 12.38 0.16
CA SER A 366 -7.60 13.17 0.02
C SER A 366 -7.50 14.54 0.68
N GLY A 367 -6.93 14.61 1.89
CA GLY A 367 -6.68 15.87 2.58
C GLY A 367 -5.77 16.82 1.80
N TYR A 368 -4.65 16.31 1.26
CA TYR A 368 -3.75 17.12 0.43
C TYR A 368 -4.42 17.58 -0.87
N ALA A 369 -5.12 16.68 -1.55
CA ALA A 369 -5.82 16.99 -2.79
C ALA A 369 -6.92 18.05 -2.57
N LEU A 370 -7.68 17.95 -1.48
CA LEU A 370 -8.68 18.96 -1.10
C LEU A 370 -8.05 20.32 -0.83
N VAL A 371 -6.92 20.38 -0.13
CA VAL A 371 -6.22 21.66 0.11
C VAL A 371 -5.65 22.24 -1.18
N THR A 372 -5.14 21.42 -2.10
CA THR A 372 -4.75 21.89 -3.44
C THR A 372 -5.94 22.50 -4.17
N LEU A 373 -7.10 21.83 -4.17
CA LEU A 373 -8.32 22.37 -4.78
C LEU A 373 -8.76 23.70 -4.13
N LEU A 374 -8.78 23.77 -2.80
CA LEU A 374 -9.22 24.96 -2.08
C LEU A 374 -8.28 26.16 -2.29
N VAL A 375 -6.98 25.93 -2.18
CA VAL A 375 -5.97 26.99 -2.11
C VAL A 375 -5.39 27.31 -3.50
N ASP A 376 -4.95 26.31 -4.24
CA ASP A 376 -4.23 26.51 -5.51
C ASP A 376 -5.18 26.77 -6.67
N GLU A 377 -6.34 26.10 -6.70
CA GLU A 377 -7.38 26.32 -7.73
C GLU A 377 -8.36 27.46 -7.35
N GLY A 378 -8.19 28.07 -6.18
CA GLY A 378 -8.92 29.28 -5.77
C GLY A 378 -10.38 29.05 -5.34
N TRP A 379 -10.72 27.84 -4.91
CA TRP A 379 -12.07 27.54 -4.43
C TRP A 379 -12.40 28.12 -3.05
N ALA A 380 -11.40 28.47 -2.24
CA ALA A 380 -11.55 29.08 -0.92
C ALA A 380 -12.14 30.52 -0.93
N ALA A 381 -12.68 30.98 -2.06
CA ALA A 381 -13.40 32.24 -2.22
C ALA A 381 -12.68 33.49 -1.67
N GLY A 382 -11.34 33.48 -1.70
CA GLY A 382 -10.49 34.58 -1.21
C GLY A 382 -10.08 34.48 0.27
N GLN A 383 -10.45 33.41 0.98
CA GLN A 383 -9.87 33.07 2.27
C GLN A 383 -8.42 32.63 2.08
N ASP A 384 -7.54 33.05 2.98
CA ASP A 384 -6.18 32.53 3.02
C ASP A 384 -6.11 31.22 3.83
N VAL A 385 -4.94 30.58 3.81
CA VAL A 385 -4.73 29.28 4.48
C VAL A 385 -4.96 29.37 6.00
N VAL A 386 -4.68 30.51 6.62
CA VAL A 386 -4.85 30.70 8.07
C VAL A 386 -6.33 30.84 8.43
N ASP A 387 -7.08 31.57 7.62
CA ASP A 387 -8.54 31.69 7.77
C ASP A 387 -9.23 30.32 7.64
N LEU A 388 -8.78 29.51 6.68
CA LEU A 388 -9.25 28.12 6.52
C LEU A 388 -8.97 27.28 7.76
N GLN A 389 -7.77 27.38 8.35
CA GLN A 389 -7.41 26.65 9.58
C GLN A 389 -8.26 27.08 10.79
N ARG A 390 -8.53 28.37 10.96
CA ARG A 390 -9.40 28.85 12.06
C ARG A 390 -10.85 28.42 11.90
N SER A 391 -11.36 28.49 10.67
CA SER A 391 -12.69 27.98 10.37
C SER A 391 -12.76 26.49 10.68
N LEU A 392 -11.71 25.72 10.34
CA LEU A 392 -11.63 24.29 10.64
C LEU A 392 -11.70 24.03 12.15
N ALA A 393 -10.86 24.72 12.93
CA ALA A 393 -10.79 24.57 14.38
C ALA A 393 -12.10 24.91 15.12
N SER A 394 -12.97 25.71 14.50
CA SER A 394 -14.27 26.11 15.07
C SER A 394 -15.47 25.37 14.48
N SER A 395 -15.25 24.52 13.48
CA SER A 395 -16.31 23.77 12.81
C SER A 395 -16.64 22.47 13.54
N SER A 396 -17.88 22.00 13.40
CA SER A 396 -18.36 20.76 14.03
C SER A 396 -18.46 19.58 13.07
N SER A 397 -18.32 19.82 11.76
CA SER A 397 -18.32 18.80 10.72
C SER A 397 -17.62 19.30 9.46
N ILE A 398 -17.25 18.38 8.58
CA ILE A 398 -16.62 18.68 7.29
C ILE A 398 -17.53 19.54 6.41
N SER A 399 -18.82 19.20 6.33
CA SER A 399 -19.76 19.95 5.50
C SER A 399 -19.88 21.40 6.00
N ALA A 400 -20.03 21.60 7.31
CA ALA A 400 -20.10 22.94 7.90
C ALA A 400 -18.85 23.77 7.61
N TRP A 401 -17.67 23.14 7.71
CA TRP A 401 -16.41 23.78 7.36
C TRP A 401 -16.30 24.10 5.87
N LEU A 402 -16.61 23.16 4.97
CA LEU A 402 -16.55 23.37 3.51
C LEU A 402 -17.50 24.48 3.05
N TYR A 403 -18.71 24.56 3.61
CA TYR A 403 -19.63 25.68 3.33
C TYR A 403 -19.01 27.02 3.71
N SER A 404 -18.38 27.09 4.89
CA SER A 404 -17.65 28.29 5.33
C SER A 404 -16.47 28.58 4.41
N ALA A 405 -15.63 27.59 4.11
CA ALA A 405 -14.41 27.71 3.33
C ALA A 405 -14.67 28.22 1.91
N THR A 406 -15.78 27.79 1.29
CA THR A 406 -16.14 28.17 -0.09
C THR A 406 -17.06 29.39 -0.15
N ALA A 407 -17.28 30.09 0.96
CA ALA A 407 -18.20 31.22 1.09
C ALA A 407 -19.62 30.93 0.54
N ASN A 408 -20.13 29.72 0.81
CA ASN A 408 -21.42 29.21 0.33
C ASN A 408 -21.57 29.17 -1.21
N ARG A 409 -20.46 29.13 -1.97
CA ARG A 409 -20.53 28.94 -3.43
C ARG A 409 -21.03 27.54 -3.80
N LEU A 410 -20.68 26.56 -2.98
CA LEU A 410 -21.19 25.20 -3.08
C LEU A 410 -22.37 25.13 -2.11
N VAL A 411 -23.60 25.09 -2.64
CA VAL A 411 -24.83 25.29 -1.86
C VAL A 411 -25.30 23.97 -1.24
N ASN A 412 -24.91 22.86 -1.84
CA ASN A 412 -25.21 21.51 -1.39
C ASN A 412 -24.01 20.57 -1.62
N GLU A 413 -24.08 19.37 -1.04
CA GLU A 413 -23.06 18.32 -1.12
C GLU A 413 -22.85 17.78 -2.55
N ALA A 414 -23.91 17.69 -3.34
CA ALA A 414 -23.81 17.22 -4.73
C ALA A 414 -23.01 18.18 -5.62
N ASP A 415 -23.13 19.50 -5.41
CA ASP A 415 -22.32 20.51 -6.11
C ASP A 415 -20.83 20.34 -5.78
N VAL A 416 -20.52 20.06 -4.50
CA VAL A 416 -19.15 19.82 -4.03
C VAL A 416 -18.57 18.59 -4.71
N ASP A 417 -19.30 17.48 -4.66
CA ASP A 417 -18.85 16.21 -5.21
C ASP A 417 -18.70 16.25 -6.74
N GLN A 418 -19.64 16.90 -7.44
CA GLN A 418 -19.54 17.06 -8.89
C GLN A 418 -18.28 17.84 -9.27
N ALA A 419 -18.02 18.96 -8.59
CA ALA A 419 -16.91 19.81 -8.92
C ALA A 419 -15.56 19.17 -8.49
N TRP A 420 -15.54 18.43 -7.37
CA TRP A 420 -14.40 17.60 -6.93
C TRP A 420 -14.04 16.55 -7.97
N ARG A 421 -15.04 15.76 -8.41
CA ARG A 421 -14.87 14.76 -9.48
C ARG A 421 -14.32 15.41 -10.74
N GLN A 422 -14.93 16.50 -11.20
CA GLN A 422 -14.47 17.19 -12.41
C GLN A 422 -13.00 17.63 -12.30
N TRP A 423 -12.59 18.15 -11.15
CA TRP A 423 -11.19 18.51 -10.91
C TRP A 423 -10.27 17.29 -10.89
N LEU A 424 -10.63 16.21 -10.18
CA LEU A 424 -9.85 14.96 -10.16
C LEU A 424 -9.63 14.40 -11.57
N ARG A 425 -10.68 14.37 -12.40
CA ARG A 425 -10.56 13.94 -13.81
C ARG A 425 -9.53 14.77 -14.56
N GLN A 426 -9.56 16.10 -14.39
CA GLN A 426 -8.59 16.98 -15.05
C GLN A 426 -7.17 16.71 -14.58
N GLN A 427 -6.95 16.49 -13.28
CA GLN A 427 -5.62 16.18 -12.75
C GLN A 427 -5.08 14.84 -13.28
N VAL A 428 -5.92 13.80 -13.30
CA VAL A 428 -5.55 12.49 -13.85
C VAL A 428 -5.25 12.57 -15.34
N GLN A 429 -6.10 13.26 -16.12
CA GLN A 429 -5.86 13.48 -17.55
C GLN A 429 -4.55 14.22 -17.81
N GLN A 430 -4.25 15.28 -17.04
CA GLN A 430 -2.99 16.02 -17.17
C GLN A 430 -1.78 15.14 -16.83
N ALA A 431 -1.86 14.33 -15.77
CA ALA A 431 -0.81 13.39 -15.41
C ALA A 431 -0.59 12.33 -16.50
N GLN A 432 -1.66 11.77 -17.06
CA GLN A 432 -1.58 10.82 -18.17
C GLN A 432 -1.02 11.43 -19.44
N GLN A 433 -1.35 12.68 -19.78
CA GLN A 433 -0.79 13.39 -20.94
C GLN A 433 0.71 13.67 -20.80
N ALA A 434 1.22 13.79 -19.57
CA ALA A 434 2.64 13.93 -19.30
C ALA A 434 3.40 12.58 -19.39
N GLN A 435 2.67 11.46 -19.41
CA GLN A 435 3.20 10.11 -19.51
C GLN A 435 3.02 9.58 -20.95
N ALA A 436 3.90 8.68 -21.37
CA ALA A 436 3.65 7.94 -22.61
C ALA A 436 2.52 6.92 -22.32
N PRO A 437 1.54 6.74 -23.23
CA PRO A 437 0.59 5.65 -23.11
C PRO A 437 1.34 4.32 -22.95
N PRO A 438 0.76 3.33 -22.23
CA PRO A 438 1.30 1.98 -22.22
C PRO A 438 1.53 1.47 -23.65
N ALA A 439 2.56 0.65 -23.85
CA ALA A 439 2.96 0.22 -25.18
C ALA A 439 1.81 -0.47 -25.94
N GLY A 440 1.28 0.22 -26.96
CA GLY A 440 0.23 -0.27 -27.83
C GLY A 440 -1.15 -0.30 -27.18
N LEU A 441 -1.86 0.83 -27.17
CA LEU A 441 -3.30 0.87 -26.89
C LEU A 441 -4.06 -0.12 -27.82
N PRO A 442 -5.18 -0.69 -27.37
CA PRO A 442 -5.89 -1.71 -28.12
C PRO A 442 -6.39 -1.19 -29.48
N ASN A 443 -6.36 -2.05 -30.50
CA ASN A 443 -6.85 -1.75 -31.84
C ASN A 443 -8.37 -1.86 -31.98
N GLN A 444 -9.02 -2.49 -30.99
CA GLN A 444 -10.47 -2.56 -30.89
C GLN A 444 -11.01 -1.28 -30.27
N ASP A 445 -12.26 -0.95 -30.60
CA ASP A 445 -12.98 0.16 -30.01
C ASP A 445 -13.85 -0.34 -28.87
N LEU A 446 -14.19 0.55 -27.95
CA LEU A 446 -15.21 0.30 -26.94
C LEU A 446 -16.56 0.83 -27.45
N LEU A 447 -17.60 0.02 -27.30
CA LEU A 447 -18.99 0.44 -27.39
C LEU A 447 -19.54 0.54 -25.97
N LEU A 448 -20.16 1.67 -25.65
CA LEU A 448 -20.61 2.00 -24.30
C LEU A 448 -22.03 2.54 -24.32
N SER A 449 -22.82 2.17 -23.32
CA SER A 449 -24.15 2.74 -23.09
C SER A 449 -24.09 3.64 -21.86
N CYS A 450 -24.22 4.95 -22.07
CA CYS A 450 -24.03 5.95 -21.01
C CYS A 450 -25.30 6.75 -20.77
N GLN A 451 -25.61 6.99 -19.50
CA GLN A 451 -26.83 7.64 -19.05
C GLN A 451 -26.57 9.09 -18.66
N THR A 452 -27.35 10.01 -19.21
CA THR A 452 -27.50 11.35 -18.65
C THR A 452 -28.49 11.31 -17.50
N LEU A 453 -28.26 12.04 -16.41
CA LEU A 453 -29.13 11.96 -15.23
C LEU A 453 -30.32 12.94 -15.28
N ASP A 454 -30.21 14.06 -16.01
CA ASP A 454 -31.26 15.08 -16.05
C ASP A 454 -31.34 15.80 -17.42
N PRO A 455 -32.34 15.49 -18.28
CA PRO A 455 -33.28 14.38 -18.13
C PRO A 455 -32.58 13.01 -18.30
N PRO A 456 -33.16 11.92 -17.76
CA PRO A 456 -32.68 10.57 -18.00
C PRO A 456 -32.75 10.24 -19.49
N SER A 457 -31.60 9.95 -20.10
CA SER A 457 -31.52 9.45 -21.47
C SER A 457 -30.28 8.58 -21.64
N LEU A 458 -30.32 7.63 -22.56
CA LEU A 458 -29.24 6.69 -22.79
C LEU A 458 -28.60 6.99 -24.15
N THR A 459 -27.31 7.33 -24.16
CA THR A 459 -26.54 7.53 -25.39
C THR A 459 -25.62 6.32 -25.62
N LEU A 460 -25.65 5.79 -26.84
CA LEU A 460 -24.68 4.79 -27.28
C LEU A 460 -23.45 5.50 -27.83
N TRP A 461 -22.31 5.29 -27.16
CA TRP A 461 -21.02 5.87 -27.52
C TRP A 461 -20.08 4.82 -28.08
N ARG A 462 -19.23 5.25 -29.01
CA ARG A 462 -18.08 4.51 -29.49
C ARG A 462 -16.82 5.27 -29.13
N TYR A 463 -15.88 4.63 -28.45
CA TYR A 463 -14.57 5.20 -28.12
C TYR A 463 -13.46 4.41 -28.80
N SER A 464 -12.54 5.10 -29.49
CA SER A 464 -11.38 4.49 -30.13
C SER A 464 -10.11 4.78 -29.33
N PRO A 465 -9.59 3.84 -28.53
CA PRO A 465 -8.41 4.06 -27.70
C PRO A 465 -7.18 4.48 -28.50
N ALA A 466 -6.96 3.85 -29.65
CA ALA A 466 -5.82 4.16 -30.52
C ALA A 466 -5.81 5.60 -31.06
N LYS A 467 -6.97 6.25 -31.17
CA LYS A 467 -7.12 7.63 -31.65
C LYS A 467 -7.46 8.63 -30.56
N ASP A 468 -7.88 8.14 -29.40
CA ASP A 468 -8.49 8.92 -28.33
C ASP A 468 -9.72 9.73 -28.81
N GLU A 469 -10.59 9.09 -29.58
CA GLU A 469 -11.75 9.73 -30.22
C GLU A 469 -13.08 9.13 -29.74
N TRP A 470 -14.02 10.00 -29.38
CA TRP A 470 -15.41 9.65 -29.04
C TRP A 470 -16.35 9.93 -30.21
N THR A 471 -17.26 9.00 -30.50
CA THR A 471 -18.32 9.14 -31.51
C THR A 471 -19.68 8.75 -30.92
N ALA A 472 -20.63 9.69 -30.93
CA ALA A 472 -22.02 9.38 -30.57
C ALA A 472 -22.66 8.57 -31.69
N MET A 473 -23.16 7.38 -31.35
CA MET A 473 -23.73 6.44 -32.32
C MET A 473 -25.25 6.56 -32.42
N ALA A 474 -25.93 6.69 -31.28
CA ALA A 474 -27.38 6.88 -31.20
C ALA A 474 -27.81 7.41 -29.84
N ASP A 475 -28.81 8.28 -29.82
CA ASP A 475 -29.57 8.63 -28.63
C ASP A 475 -30.76 7.69 -28.51
N LEU A 476 -30.90 7.02 -27.36
CA LEU A 476 -31.89 6.00 -27.11
C LEU A 476 -32.88 6.51 -26.06
N ALA A 477 -34.18 6.37 -26.35
CA ALA A 477 -35.25 6.71 -25.43
C ALA A 477 -35.43 5.62 -24.34
N ALA A 478 -34.35 5.32 -23.62
CA ALA A 478 -34.26 4.29 -22.59
C ALA A 478 -33.66 4.88 -21.31
N ASP A 479 -34.08 4.37 -20.16
CA ASP A 479 -33.55 4.77 -18.86
C ASP A 479 -32.31 3.94 -18.48
N PHE A 480 -32.15 2.77 -19.08
CA PHE A 480 -31.09 1.83 -18.74
C PHE A 480 -30.75 0.96 -19.94
N GLY A 481 -29.46 0.63 -20.10
CA GLY A 481 -29.00 -0.23 -21.18
C GLY A 481 -27.81 -1.11 -20.79
N LEU A 482 -27.83 -2.34 -21.30
CA LEU A 482 -26.75 -3.32 -21.14
C LEU A 482 -26.26 -3.81 -22.50
N LEU A 483 -24.94 -3.99 -22.62
CA LEU A 483 -24.27 -4.37 -23.86
C LEU A 483 -23.59 -5.73 -23.74
N THR A 484 -23.85 -6.60 -24.72
CA THR A 484 -23.10 -7.85 -24.92
C THR A 484 -22.49 -7.85 -26.31
N SER A 485 -21.17 -8.05 -26.44
CA SER A 485 -20.56 -8.17 -27.76
C SER A 485 -21.16 -9.30 -28.59
N LEU A 486 -21.18 -9.10 -29.91
CA LEU A 486 -21.39 -10.21 -30.83
C LEU A 486 -20.12 -11.06 -30.91
N PRO A 487 -20.22 -12.36 -31.23
CA PRO A 487 -19.04 -13.23 -31.24
C PRO A 487 -17.95 -12.81 -32.25
N GLN A 488 -18.33 -12.14 -33.35
CA GLN A 488 -17.39 -11.59 -34.33
C GLN A 488 -16.99 -10.13 -34.04
N ARG A 489 -17.44 -9.58 -32.91
CA ARG A 489 -17.25 -8.19 -32.47
C ARG A 489 -17.67 -7.15 -33.52
N ASP A 490 -18.55 -7.48 -34.45
CA ASP A 490 -19.05 -6.57 -35.51
C ASP A 490 -20.29 -5.75 -35.07
N GLY A 491 -20.54 -5.71 -33.76
CA GLY A 491 -21.69 -5.04 -33.14
C GLY A 491 -21.90 -5.54 -31.71
N ALA A 492 -23.09 -5.28 -31.16
CA ALA A 492 -23.50 -5.74 -29.84
C ALA A 492 -24.98 -6.07 -29.79
N MET A 493 -25.36 -6.92 -28.85
CA MET A 493 -26.72 -7.01 -28.33
C MET A 493 -26.91 -5.90 -27.30
N LEU A 494 -28.02 -5.19 -27.42
CA LEU A 494 -28.39 -4.08 -26.56
C LEU A 494 -29.74 -4.40 -25.92
N PHE A 495 -29.69 -4.60 -24.61
CA PHE A 495 -30.87 -4.61 -23.76
C PHE A 495 -31.23 -3.17 -23.37
N MET A 496 -32.52 -2.81 -23.40
CA MET A 496 -33.00 -1.48 -23.00
C MET A 496 -34.22 -1.58 -22.09
N ALA A 497 -34.20 -0.89 -20.95
CA ALA A 497 -35.40 -0.62 -20.16
C ALA A 497 -35.99 0.73 -20.58
N LEU A 498 -37.27 0.73 -20.96
CA LEU A 498 -37.97 1.91 -21.47
C LEU A 498 -38.90 2.48 -20.38
N PRO A 499 -39.04 3.81 -20.26
CA PRO A 499 -39.84 4.42 -19.19
C PRO A 499 -41.33 4.07 -19.23
N GLU A 500 -41.91 4.02 -20.43
CA GLU A 500 -43.37 3.84 -20.65
C GLU A 500 -43.69 2.61 -21.53
N ALA A 501 -42.73 1.71 -21.74
CA ALA A 501 -42.90 0.54 -22.59
C ALA A 501 -42.19 -0.69 -22.00
N PRO A 502 -42.60 -1.92 -22.38
CA PRO A 502 -41.88 -3.11 -22.00
C PRO A 502 -40.40 -3.02 -22.40
N PRO A 503 -39.49 -3.60 -21.59
CA PRO A 503 -38.09 -3.62 -21.95
C PRO A 503 -37.87 -4.42 -23.25
N GLN A 504 -36.86 -4.03 -24.02
CA GLN A 504 -36.61 -4.60 -25.35
C GLN A 504 -35.15 -5.04 -25.51
N THR A 505 -34.93 -6.05 -26.36
CA THR A 505 -33.58 -6.45 -26.80
C THR A 505 -33.46 -6.30 -28.30
N VAL A 506 -32.42 -5.57 -28.71
CA VAL A 506 -32.10 -5.33 -30.11
C VAL A 506 -30.66 -5.74 -30.39
N LEU A 507 -30.42 -6.18 -31.62
CA LEU A 507 -29.09 -6.31 -32.18
C LEU A 507 -28.70 -4.95 -32.77
N TRP A 508 -27.61 -4.37 -32.28
CA TRP A 508 -26.98 -3.18 -32.84
C TRP A 508 -25.83 -3.59 -33.75
N ARG A 509 -25.95 -3.31 -35.05
CA ARG A 509 -24.91 -3.60 -36.05
C ARG A 509 -24.88 -2.52 -37.13
N SER A 510 -23.69 -1.97 -37.39
CA SER A 510 -23.45 -0.97 -38.44
C SER A 510 -24.40 0.23 -38.40
N GLY A 511 -24.70 0.76 -37.21
CA GLY A 511 -25.59 1.91 -37.04
C GLY A 511 -27.08 1.61 -37.15
N GLN A 512 -27.47 0.33 -37.21
CA GLN A 512 -28.86 -0.10 -37.31
C GLN A 512 -29.27 -1.01 -36.15
N GLN A 513 -30.54 -0.91 -35.74
CA GLN A 513 -31.18 -1.77 -34.75
C GLN A 513 -32.01 -2.85 -35.45
N TYR A 514 -31.83 -4.10 -35.04
CA TYR A 514 -32.63 -5.24 -35.47
C TYR A 514 -33.33 -5.84 -34.26
N PRO A 515 -34.66 -5.98 -34.26
CA PRO A 515 -35.36 -6.56 -33.11
C PRO A 515 -34.93 -8.02 -32.93
N VAL A 516 -34.62 -8.44 -31.70
CA VAL A 516 -34.28 -9.85 -31.40
C VAL A 516 -35.49 -10.56 -30.84
N ALA A 517 -36.11 -9.95 -29.84
CA ALA A 517 -37.37 -10.37 -29.26
C ALA A 517 -38.07 -9.16 -28.65
N SER A 518 -39.37 -9.01 -28.92
CA SER A 518 -40.28 -8.26 -28.07
C SER A 518 -41.49 -9.15 -27.85
N SER A 519 -41.71 -9.55 -26.61
CA SER A 519 -43.04 -9.94 -26.17
C SER A 519 -43.36 -9.09 -24.97
N ASP A 520 -44.62 -8.65 -24.85
CA ASP A 520 -45.09 -7.89 -23.69
C ASP A 520 -45.01 -8.70 -22.37
N THR A 521 -44.54 -9.95 -22.45
CA THR A 521 -44.55 -10.94 -21.38
C THR A 521 -43.17 -11.46 -21.00
N GLU A 522 -42.10 -11.19 -21.75
CA GLU A 522 -40.76 -11.71 -21.44
C GLU A 522 -39.66 -10.65 -21.65
N LEU A 523 -38.81 -10.51 -20.63
CA LEU A 523 -37.53 -9.81 -20.63
C LEU A 523 -36.44 -10.73 -21.16
N LEU A 524 -35.77 -10.39 -22.26
CA LEU A 524 -34.61 -11.13 -22.74
C LEU A 524 -33.32 -10.41 -22.32
N LEU A 525 -32.41 -11.11 -21.64
CA LEU A 525 -31.06 -10.63 -21.37
C LEU A 525 -30.07 -11.51 -22.13
N THR A 526 -29.06 -10.91 -22.74
CA THR A 526 -27.96 -11.68 -23.35
C THR A 526 -26.76 -11.70 -22.45
N LEU A 527 -26.09 -12.85 -22.44
CA LEU A 527 -24.87 -13.07 -21.69
C LEU A 527 -23.83 -13.67 -22.62
N ASP A 528 -22.58 -13.33 -22.36
CA ASP A 528 -21.44 -13.89 -23.09
C ASP A 528 -20.96 -15.22 -22.46
N TYR A 529 -21.84 -15.90 -21.71
CA TYR A 529 -21.47 -17.09 -20.94
C TYR A 529 -22.44 -18.27 -21.10
N PRO A 530 -21.90 -19.49 -21.35
CA PRO A 530 -20.60 -19.76 -21.97
C PRO A 530 -20.54 -19.27 -23.42
N PRO A 531 -19.42 -18.68 -23.86
CA PRO A 531 -19.30 -18.23 -25.24
C PRO A 531 -19.37 -19.44 -26.17
N ASP A 532 -20.04 -19.29 -27.31
CA ASP A 532 -20.00 -20.29 -28.36
C ASP A 532 -18.57 -20.35 -28.94
N PRO A 533 -17.83 -21.48 -28.84
CA PRO A 533 -16.46 -21.59 -29.36
C PRO A 533 -16.35 -21.41 -30.87
N GLN A 534 -17.45 -21.58 -31.61
CA GLN A 534 -17.51 -21.35 -33.06
C GLN A 534 -18.03 -19.94 -33.41
N GLY A 535 -18.38 -19.14 -32.40
CA GLY A 535 -18.83 -17.76 -32.56
C GLY A 535 -20.09 -17.58 -33.42
N GLN A 536 -20.98 -18.56 -33.43
CA GLN A 536 -22.21 -18.50 -34.23
C GLN A 536 -23.40 -18.01 -33.43
N TYR A 537 -23.54 -18.46 -32.18
CA TYR A 537 -24.70 -18.20 -31.34
C TYR A 537 -24.37 -17.34 -30.13
N LEU A 538 -25.36 -16.57 -29.69
CA LEU A 538 -25.40 -15.95 -28.37
C LEU A 538 -26.42 -16.66 -27.49
N LEU A 539 -26.16 -16.67 -26.19
CA LEU A 539 -27.10 -17.17 -25.19
C LEU A 539 -27.99 -16.03 -24.68
N GLY A 540 -29.29 -16.28 -24.66
CA GLY A 540 -30.29 -15.37 -24.15
C GLY A 540 -31.10 -16.00 -23.03
N TRP A 541 -31.32 -15.25 -21.95
CA TRP A 541 -32.13 -15.63 -20.79
C TRP A 541 -33.42 -14.79 -20.79
N GLY A 542 -34.54 -15.45 -21.01
CA GLY A 542 -35.88 -14.89 -20.94
C GLY A 542 -36.45 -14.98 -19.52
N TYR A 543 -36.94 -13.88 -18.98
CA TYR A 543 -37.68 -13.82 -17.71
C TYR A 543 -39.12 -13.37 -17.97
N PRO A 544 -40.13 -14.03 -17.42
CA PRO A 544 -41.50 -13.55 -17.52
C PRO A 544 -41.65 -12.20 -16.80
N LEU A 545 -42.29 -11.22 -17.44
CA LEU A 545 -42.58 -9.89 -16.88
C LEU A 545 -43.75 -9.88 -15.87
N ILE A 546 -44.43 -11.02 -15.66
CA ILE A 546 -45.62 -11.13 -14.83
C ILE A 546 -45.23 -11.40 -13.36
N GLU A 547 -45.86 -10.70 -12.41
CA GLU A 547 -45.65 -10.73 -10.94
C GLU A 547 -45.83 -12.10 -10.23
N THR A 548 -46.00 -13.21 -10.95
CA THR A 548 -46.06 -14.51 -10.28
C THR A 548 -44.67 -14.87 -9.77
N LEU A 549 -44.54 -15.13 -8.46
CA LEU A 549 -43.31 -15.50 -7.74
C LEU A 549 -42.57 -16.75 -8.28
N ASP A 550 -43.06 -17.37 -9.36
CA ASP A 550 -42.47 -18.53 -10.01
C ASP A 550 -41.62 -18.05 -11.20
N PHE A 551 -40.38 -17.62 -10.92
CA PHE A 551 -39.41 -17.16 -11.91
C PHE A 551 -38.87 -18.35 -12.73
N GLN A 552 -39.69 -18.90 -13.63
CA GLN A 552 -39.17 -19.84 -14.62
C GLN A 552 -38.47 -19.06 -15.73
N SER A 553 -37.14 -19.12 -15.76
CA SER A 553 -36.35 -18.55 -16.84
C SER A 553 -36.34 -19.47 -18.05
N SER A 554 -36.53 -18.88 -19.23
CA SER A 554 -36.39 -19.55 -20.53
C SER A 554 -34.99 -19.29 -21.06
N ASN A 555 -34.34 -20.30 -21.65
CA ASN A 555 -33.01 -20.14 -22.26
C ASN A 555 -33.11 -20.24 -23.78
N TYR A 556 -32.35 -19.43 -24.51
CA TYR A 556 -32.41 -19.33 -25.96
C TYR A 556 -31.01 -19.28 -26.59
N LEU A 557 -30.85 -19.90 -27.77
CA LEU A 557 -29.78 -19.54 -28.70
C LEU A 557 -30.31 -18.51 -29.70
N ILE A 558 -29.51 -17.49 -29.93
CA ILE A 558 -29.76 -16.40 -30.88
C ILE A 558 -28.69 -16.49 -31.96
N ASP A 559 -29.08 -16.52 -33.24
CA ASP A 559 -28.17 -16.46 -34.38
C ASP A 559 -28.10 -15.02 -34.91
N PRO A 560 -27.05 -14.23 -34.58
CA PRO A 560 -26.97 -12.83 -34.96
C PRO A 560 -26.82 -12.63 -36.48
N ALA A 561 -26.31 -13.63 -37.21
CA ALA A 561 -26.16 -13.56 -38.66
C ALA A 561 -27.50 -13.73 -39.39
N GLY A 562 -28.45 -14.45 -38.78
CA GLY A 562 -29.80 -14.65 -39.30
C GLY A 562 -30.80 -13.54 -38.98
N CYS A 563 -30.42 -12.53 -38.20
CA CYS A 563 -31.30 -11.45 -37.79
C CYS A 563 -31.68 -10.52 -38.96
N THR A 564 -32.96 -10.16 -39.04
CA THR A 564 -33.49 -9.22 -40.03
C THR A 564 -34.34 -8.15 -39.35
N THR A 565 -34.84 -7.18 -40.11
CA THR A 565 -35.78 -6.18 -39.58
C THR A 565 -37.09 -6.79 -39.07
N ALA A 566 -37.40 -8.04 -39.43
CA ALA A 566 -38.57 -8.77 -38.96
C ALA A 566 -38.34 -9.49 -37.62
N GLY A 567 -37.11 -9.56 -37.12
CA GLY A 567 -36.76 -10.32 -35.92
C GLY A 567 -35.51 -11.17 -36.08
N CYS A 568 -35.04 -11.71 -34.96
CA CYS A 568 -34.06 -12.80 -34.91
C CYS A 568 -34.76 -14.14 -34.67
N LYS A 569 -34.14 -15.23 -35.12
CA LYS A 569 -34.61 -16.57 -34.81
C LYS A 569 -34.11 -16.98 -33.42
N LEU A 570 -35.03 -17.25 -32.50
CA LEU A 570 -34.73 -17.82 -31.19
C LEU A 570 -34.87 -19.35 -31.23
N ILE A 571 -33.91 -20.06 -30.66
CA ILE A 571 -33.95 -21.52 -30.49
C ILE A 571 -34.06 -21.80 -29.00
N ALA A 572 -35.23 -22.22 -28.54
CA ALA A 572 -35.46 -22.55 -27.14
C ALA A 572 -34.55 -23.70 -26.67
N LEU A 573 -34.04 -23.57 -25.46
CA LEU A 573 -33.20 -24.53 -24.75
C LEU A 573 -33.97 -25.08 -23.54
N PRO A 574 -33.73 -26.34 -23.15
CA PRO A 574 -34.44 -26.96 -22.03
C PRO A 574 -34.02 -26.40 -20.65
N GLY A 575 -32.91 -25.67 -20.57
CA GLY A 575 -32.44 -24.97 -19.37
C GLY A 575 -31.04 -24.39 -19.56
N VAL A 576 -30.24 -24.36 -18.49
CA VAL A 576 -28.86 -23.83 -18.50
C VAL A 576 -27.97 -24.72 -19.37
N VAL A 577 -27.12 -24.13 -20.21
CA VAL A 577 -26.31 -24.89 -21.18
C VAL A 577 -24.81 -24.65 -21.04
N ALA A 578 -24.03 -25.63 -21.49
CA ALA A 578 -22.60 -25.52 -21.70
C ALA A 578 -22.16 -26.12 -23.04
N TRP A 579 -21.23 -25.44 -23.71
CA TRP A 579 -20.62 -25.87 -24.96
C TRP A 579 -19.43 -26.78 -24.71
N SER A 580 -19.28 -27.84 -25.52
CA SER A 580 -18.00 -28.55 -25.62
C SER A 580 -16.90 -27.60 -26.10
N THR A 581 -15.64 -27.90 -25.81
CA THR A 581 -14.51 -27.00 -26.12
C THR A 581 -14.37 -26.67 -27.61
N ASP A 582 -14.82 -27.56 -28.49
CA ASP A 582 -14.88 -27.37 -29.96
C ASP A 582 -16.23 -26.79 -30.45
N GLY A 583 -17.19 -26.60 -29.55
CA GLY A 583 -18.55 -26.16 -29.83
C GLY A 583 -19.41 -27.18 -30.60
N ALA A 584 -18.97 -28.42 -30.79
CA ALA A 584 -19.75 -29.41 -31.54
C ALA A 584 -20.97 -29.93 -30.77
N GLN A 585 -20.95 -29.87 -29.44
CA GLN A 585 -22.00 -30.38 -28.56
C GLN A 585 -22.50 -29.31 -27.59
N LEU A 586 -23.78 -29.41 -27.22
CA LEU A 586 -24.37 -28.72 -26.09
C LEU A 586 -24.79 -29.73 -25.04
N LEU A 587 -24.43 -29.44 -23.79
CA LEU A 587 -25.02 -30.07 -22.62
C LEU A 587 -25.99 -29.07 -22.00
N ALA A 588 -27.18 -29.51 -21.63
CA ALA A 588 -28.20 -28.69 -20.99
C ALA A 588 -28.69 -29.33 -19.70
N ALA A 589 -28.90 -28.54 -18.65
CA ALA A 589 -29.57 -28.93 -17.42
C ALA A 589 -30.93 -28.24 -17.36
N ASP A 590 -32.02 -29.01 -17.34
CA ASP A 590 -33.35 -28.43 -17.19
C ASP A 590 -33.69 -28.08 -15.72
N GLY A 591 -34.80 -27.39 -15.50
CA GLY A 591 -35.25 -27.00 -14.17
C GLY A 591 -35.58 -28.16 -13.22
N ALA A 592 -35.67 -29.39 -13.74
CA ALA A 592 -35.84 -30.61 -12.94
C ALA A 592 -34.50 -31.32 -12.66
N GLY A 593 -33.38 -30.74 -13.08
CA GLY A 593 -32.05 -31.31 -12.92
C GLY A 593 -31.76 -32.45 -13.89
N GLN A 594 -32.52 -32.63 -14.99
CA GLN A 594 -32.16 -33.62 -16.00
C GLN A 594 -31.15 -33.03 -16.98
N LEU A 595 -30.06 -33.76 -17.20
CA LEU A 595 -29.05 -33.42 -18.18
C LEU A 595 -29.41 -33.99 -19.54
N GLN A 596 -29.30 -33.16 -20.56
CA GLN A 596 -29.60 -33.49 -21.93
C GLN A 596 -28.46 -33.05 -22.84
N LEU A 597 -28.03 -33.93 -23.75
CA LEU A 597 -26.96 -33.70 -24.71
C LEU A 597 -27.54 -33.53 -26.12
N ARG A 598 -26.96 -32.63 -26.91
CA ARG A 598 -27.34 -32.43 -28.31
C ARG A 598 -26.12 -32.03 -29.15
N ALA A 599 -25.98 -32.62 -30.32
CA ALA A 599 -25.05 -32.08 -31.33
C ALA A 599 -25.55 -30.70 -31.81
N ARG A 600 -24.65 -29.76 -32.09
CA ARG A 600 -24.97 -28.38 -32.51
C ARG A 600 -26.14 -28.29 -33.50
N GLN A 601 -26.08 -29.08 -34.57
CA GLN A 601 -27.05 -29.06 -35.69
C GLN A 601 -28.26 -29.99 -35.48
N ALA A 602 -28.25 -30.84 -34.45
CA ALA A 602 -29.36 -31.75 -34.19
C ALA A 602 -30.56 -31.00 -33.58
N VAL A 603 -31.77 -31.49 -33.85
CA VAL A 603 -33.01 -30.95 -33.26
C VAL A 603 -33.36 -31.66 -31.95
N ALA A 604 -33.06 -32.96 -31.86
CA ALA A 604 -33.44 -33.80 -30.73
C ALA A 604 -32.36 -33.83 -29.65
N TRP A 605 -32.79 -33.71 -28.39
CA TRP A 605 -31.98 -33.89 -27.20
C TRP A 605 -31.96 -35.36 -26.77
N THR A 606 -30.83 -35.83 -26.24
CA THR A 606 -30.68 -37.17 -25.67
C THR A 606 -30.34 -37.10 -24.18
N PRO A 607 -30.92 -37.95 -23.31
CA PRO A 607 -30.58 -37.96 -21.88
C PRO A 607 -29.08 -38.22 -21.65
N ALA A 608 -28.48 -37.46 -20.73
CA ALA A 608 -27.06 -37.52 -20.37
C ALA A 608 -26.81 -37.79 -18.87
N GLY A 609 -27.77 -37.54 -17.99
CA GLY A 609 -27.62 -37.74 -16.54
C GLY A 609 -28.55 -36.85 -15.72
N ASN A 610 -28.22 -36.62 -14.45
CA ASN A 610 -28.93 -35.67 -13.58
C ASN A 610 -27.94 -34.72 -12.90
N GLY A 611 -28.15 -33.41 -13.01
CA GLY A 611 -27.31 -32.33 -12.48
C GLY A 611 -27.86 -30.96 -12.91
N ILE A 612 -27.37 -29.88 -12.28
CA ILE A 612 -27.94 -28.53 -12.44
C ILE A 612 -26.96 -27.48 -13.00
N ILE A 613 -25.65 -27.67 -12.86
CA ILE A 613 -24.63 -26.77 -13.40
C ILE A 613 -23.76 -27.58 -14.36
N PRO A 614 -24.07 -27.59 -15.67
CA PRO A 614 -23.29 -28.32 -16.66
C PRO A 614 -22.00 -27.58 -17.04
N PHE A 615 -20.92 -28.31 -17.29
CA PHE A 615 -19.67 -27.76 -17.82
C PHE A 615 -18.94 -28.80 -18.68
N TRP A 616 -17.95 -28.38 -19.46
CA TRP A 616 -17.10 -29.26 -20.27
C TRP A 616 -15.63 -29.16 -19.87
N LEU A 617 -14.95 -30.30 -19.88
CA LEU A 617 -13.49 -30.36 -19.69
C LEU A 617 -12.79 -30.45 -21.04
N ASP A 618 -13.31 -31.26 -21.94
CA ASP A 618 -12.78 -31.47 -23.29
C ASP A 618 -13.91 -31.73 -24.30
N GLU A 619 -13.60 -32.16 -25.52
CA GLU A 619 -14.59 -32.44 -26.58
C GLU A 619 -15.53 -33.62 -26.27
N THR A 620 -15.14 -34.49 -25.33
CA THR A 620 -15.78 -35.79 -25.04
C THR A 620 -16.12 -35.97 -23.57
N THR A 621 -15.56 -35.17 -22.67
CA THR A 621 -15.76 -35.25 -21.23
C THR A 621 -16.44 -34.00 -20.72
N TYR A 622 -17.59 -34.21 -20.08
CA TYR A 622 -18.37 -33.17 -19.44
C TYR A 622 -18.48 -33.42 -17.95
N GLY A 623 -18.89 -32.40 -17.21
CA GLY A 623 -19.22 -32.53 -15.81
C GLY A 623 -20.47 -31.76 -15.45
N PHE A 624 -20.89 -31.99 -14.22
CA PHE A 624 -22.05 -31.33 -13.66
C PHE A 624 -22.01 -31.29 -12.14
N VAL A 625 -22.66 -30.29 -11.56
CA VAL A 625 -22.94 -30.25 -10.12
C VAL A 625 -24.24 -30.98 -9.83
N SER A 626 -24.23 -31.83 -8.79
CA SER A 626 -25.42 -32.54 -8.31
C SER A 626 -26.52 -31.57 -7.85
N GLU A 627 -27.80 -31.96 -7.88
CA GLU A 627 -28.96 -31.14 -7.43
C GLU A 627 -28.81 -30.52 -6.02
N ALA A 628 -28.05 -31.16 -5.12
CA ALA A 628 -27.80 -30.64 -3.78
C ALA A 628 -26.63 -29.62 -3.70
N ASN A 629 -26.08 -29.18 -4.83
CA ASN A 629 -24.93 -28.27 -4.93
C ASN A 629 -23.71 -28.65 -4.08
N SER A 630 -23.51 -29.96 -3.88
CA SER A 630 -22.52 -30.48 -2.93
C SER A 630 -21.44 -31.36 -3.57
N GLN A 631 -21.60 -31.71 -4.84
CA GLN A 631 -20.67 -32.63 -5.51
C GLN A 631 -20.53 -32.28 -6.99
N VAL A 632 -19.28 -32.14 -7.43
CA VAL A 632 -18.88 -32.08 -8.84
C VAL A 632 -18.74 -33.51 -9.35
N ASN A 633 -19.45 -33.82 -10.42
CA ASN A 633 -19.39 -35.10 -11.12
C ASN A 633 -18.88 -34.88 -12.54
N ILE A 634 -18.33 -35.94 -13.12
CA ILE A 634 -17.81 -35.95 -14.48
C ILE A 634 -18.26 -37.23 -15.20
N ALA A 635 -18.47 -37.13 -16.49
CA ALA A 635 -18.95 -38.20 -17.35
C ALA A 635 -18.35 -38.07 -18.75
N ARG A 636 -18.14 -39.22 -19.40
CA ARG A 636 -17.73 -39.26 -20.80
C ARG A 636 -18.94 -39.46 -21.69
N MET A 637 -18.91 -38.86 -22.88
CA MET A 637 -19.91 -39.11 -23.91
C MET A 637 -20.02 -40.62 -24.19
N GLY A 638 -21.27 -41.13 -24.16
CA GLY A 638 -21.56 -42.55 -24.38
C GLY A 638 -21.26 -43.48 -23.20
N ALA A 639 -20.68 -42.99 -22.10
CA ALA A 639 -20.58 -43.76 -20.86
C ALA A 639 -21.94 -43.84 -20.15
N ALA A 640 -22.23 -44.96 -19.50
CA ALA A 640 -23.49 -45.19 -18.81
C ALA A 640 -23.54 -44.56 -17.40
N GLU A 641 -22.39 -44.26 -16.80
CA GLU A 641 -22.27 -43.78 -15.43
C GLU A 641 -21.36 -42.55 -15.36
N SER A 642 -21.73 -41.60 -14.51
CA SER A 642 -20.86 -40.50 -14.06
C SER A 642 -20.08 -40.93 -12.83
N ARG A 643 -18.96 -40.23 -12.54
CA ARG A 643 -18.18 -40.43 -11.32
C ARG A 643 -18.04 -39.13 -10.52
N PRO A 644 -17.99 -39.19 -9.18
CA PRO A 644 -17.65 -38.04 -8.35
C PRO A 644 -16.21 -37.59 -8.62
N LEU A 645 -16.01 -36.30 -8.88
CA LEU A 645 -14.69 -35.68 -8.94
C LEU A 645 -14.31 -35.04 -7.61
N LEU A 646 -15.20 -34.21 -7.07
CA LEU A 646 -14.94 -33.43 -5.86
C LEU A 646 -16.23 -33.26 -5.06
N ARG A 647 -16.14 -33.35 -3.73
CA ARG A 647 -17.21 -32.95 -2.83
C ARG A 647 -16.91 -31.57 -2.25
N VAL A 648 -17.94 -30.75 -2.05
CA VAL A 648 -17.80 -29.38 -1.55
C VAL A 648 -17.14 -29.35 -0.17
N GLU A 649 -17.30 -30.40 0.66
CA GLU A 649 -16.65 -30.52 1.95
C GLU A 649 -15.11 -30.56 1.86
N ALA A 650 -14.55 -30.97 0.72
CA ALA A 650 -13.11 -30.94 0.48
C ALA A 650 -12.55 -29.52 0.31
N LEU A 651 -13.40 -28.53 0.03
CA LEU A 651 -13.01 -27.12 -0.11
C LEU A 651 -12.95 -26.40 1.25
N SER A 652 -13.73 -26.85 2.23
CA SER A 652 -13.85 -26.22 3.54
C SER A 652 -12.51 -26.07 4.28
N PRO A 653 -11.60 -27.07 4.31
CA PRO A 653 -10.31 -26.94 5.00
C PRO A 653 -9.39 -25.83 4.48
N LEU A 654 -9.61 -25.34 3.24
CA LEU A 654 -8.83 -24.25 2.67
C LEU A 654 -9.25 -22.87 3.20
N LEU A 655 -10.45 -22.77 3.79
CA LEU A 655 -10.95 -21.52 4.34
C LEU A 655 -10.34 -21.22 5.72
N PRO A 656 -10.28 -19.94 6.13
CA PRO A 656 -9.99 -19.57 7.50
C PRO A 656 -10.86 -20.33 8.51
N ALA A 657 -10.29 -20.73 9.65
CA ALA A 657 -10.98 -21.56 10.67
C ALA A 657 -12.32 -20.97 11.14
N SER A 658 -12.47 -19.64 11.14
CA SER A 658 -13.72 -18.94 11.47
C SER A 658 -14.87 -19.22 10.49
N LEU A 659 -14.54 -19.56 9.24
CA LEU A 659 -15.47 -19.77 8.13
C LEU A 659 -15.77 -21.25 7.88
N GLN A 660 -14.89 -22.16 8.31
CA GLN A 660 -15.04 -23.62 8.12
C GLN A 660 -16.33 -24.21 8.73
N ARG A 661 -16.96 -23.52 9.70
CA ARG A 661 -18.22 -23.94 10.32
C ARG A 661 -19.44 -23.82 9.40
N PHE A 662 -19.33 -23.03 8.34
CA PHE A 662 -20.44 -22.76 7.43
C PHE A 662 -20.41 -23.73 6.25
N ARG A 663 -21.59 -24.20 5.85
CA ARG A 663 -21.73 -25.10 4.71
C ARG A 663 -21.55 -24.32 3.41
N LEU A 664 -20.59 -24.75 2.59
CA LEU A 664 -20.40 -24.27 1.23
C LEU A 664 -21.42 -24.89 0.28
N VAL A 665 -21.80 -24.12 -0.73
CA VAL A 665 -22.69 -24.47 -1.83
C VAL A 665 -21.95 -24.10 -3.12
N ILE A 666 -21.79 -25.06 -4.02
CA ILE A 666 -21.18 -24.80 -5.33
C ILE A 666 -22.16 -23.95 -6.15
N GLN A 667 -21.71 -22.77 -6.58
CA GLN A 667 -22.48 -21.84 -7.40
C GLN A 667 -22.19 -22.04 -8.88
N ASP A 668 -20.92 -22.27 -9.23
CA ASP A 668 -20.53 -22.52 -10.61
C ASP A 668 -19.24 -23.36 -10.70
N VAL A 669 -19.03 -23.99 -11.85
CA VAL A 669 -17.84 -24.76 -12.19
C VAL A 669 -17.45 -24.47 -13.63
N PHE A 670 -16.21 -24.03 -13.82
CA PHE A 670 -15.73 -23.64 -15.14
C PHE A 670 -14.32 -24.15 -15.41
N HIS A 671 -14.08 -24.44 -16.68
CA HIS A 671 -12.81 -24.93 -17.21
C HIS A 671 -12.39 -24.03 -18.36
N PHE A 672 -11.11 -23.66 -18.39
CA PHE A 672 -10.56 -22.82 -19.45
C PHE A 672 -9.66 -23.67 -20.34
N PRO A 673 -9.92 -23.73 -21.67
CA PRO A 673 -9.12 -24.54 -22.59
C PRO A 673 -7.61 -24.23 -22.56
N ASN A 674 -7.24 -22.98 -22.28
CA ASN A 674 -5.84 -22.55 -22.21
C ASN A 674 -5.17 -22.87 -20.86
N VAL A 675 -5.93 -23.38 -19.89
CA VAL A 675 -5.45 -23.94 -18.62
C VAL A 675 -5.93 -25.39 -18.51
N PRO A 676 -5.48 -26.29 -19.41
CA PRO A 676 -6.12 -27.58 -19.72
C PRO A 676 -6.17 -28.57 -18.54
N ASN A 677 -5.42 -28.30 -17.46
CA ASN A 677 -5.37 -29.13 -16.27
C ASN A 677 -5.90 -28.39 -15.03
N ALA A 678 -6.80 -27.42 -15.18
CA ALA A 678 -7.37 -26.70 -14.04
C ALA A 678 -8.89 -26.58 -14.17
N LEU A 679 -9.59 -26.99 -13.11
CA LEU A 679 -11.01 -26.71 -12.92
C LEU A 679 -11.14 -25.61 -11.87
N PHE A 680 -12.02 -24.65 -12.12
CA PHE A 680 -12.28 -23.57 -11.18
C PHE A 680 -13.68 -23.73 -10.62
N ILE A 681 -13.79 -23.57 -9.30
CA ILE A 681 -15.04 -23.79 -8.57
C ILE A 681 -15.37 -22.53 -7.81
N ALA A 682 -16.50 -21.95 -8.17
CA ALA A 682 -17.16 -20.90 -7.43
C ALA A 682 -18.04 -21.54 -6.35
N ALA A 683 -17.82 -21.20 -5.08
CA ALA A 683 -18.71 -21.65 -4.02
C ALA A 683 -18.99 -20.54 -3.02
N SER A 684 -20.18 -20.52 -2.45
CA SER A 684 -20.56 -19.53 -1.44
C SER A 684 -21.15 -20.20 -0.20
N HIS A 685 -21.24 -19.45 0.88
CA HIS A 685 -22.02 -19.90 2.03
C HIS A 685 -23.51 -19.71 1.74
N GLY A 686 -24.32 -20.75 1.97
CA GLY A 686 -25.76 -20.72 1.63
C GLY A 686 -26.61 -19.65 2.34
N PHE A 687 -26.03 -18.87 3.26
CA PHE A 687 -26.70 -17.80 4.01
C PHE A 687 -25.95 -16.46 4.00
N SER A 688 -24.75 -16.38 3.42
CA SER A 688 -24.01 -15.12 3.31
C SER A 688 -23.74 -14.79 1.85
N SER A 689 -23.46 -13.53 1.58
CA SER A 689 -22.94 -13.10 0.27
C SER A 689 -21.48 -13.51 0.07
N GLU A 690 -20.84 -14.21 1.01
CA GLU A 690 -19.43 -14.58 0.89
C GLU A 690 -19.29 -15.72 -0.13
N SER A 691 -18.58 -15.42 -1.22
CA SER A 691 -18.25 -16.36 -2.28
C SER A 691 -16.74 -16.49 -2.40
N TYR A 692 -16.30 -17.67 -2.77
CA TYR A 692 -14.92 -18.10 -2.82
C TYR A 692 -14.64 -18.68 -4.19
N LEU A 693 -13.42 -18.51 -4.64
CA LEU A 693 -12.94 -19.14 -5.87
C LEU A 693 -11.81 -20.11 -5.55
N PHE A 694 -12.01 -21.36 -5.98
CA PHE A 694 -11.05 -22.43 -5.82
C PHE A 694 -10.50 -22.85 -7.18
N ARG A 695 -9.21 -23.16 -7.23
CA ARG A 695 -8.58 -23.88 -8.32
C ARG A 695 -8.38 -25.33 -7.91
N VAL A 696 -8.78 -26.24 -8.77
CA VAL A 696 -8.59 -27.68 -8.66
C VAL A 696 -7.65 -28.08 -9.77
N GLN A 697 -6.42 -28.44 -9.41
CA GLN A 697 -5.45 -28.96 -10.38
C GLN A 697 -5.85 -30.38 -10.75
N LEU A 698 -6.18 -30.58 -12.02
CA LEU A 698 -6.42 -31.89 -12.59
C LEU A 698 -5.06 -32.56 -12.86
N PRO A 699 -4.96 -33.90 -12.68
CA PRO A 699 -3.78 -34.65 -13.11
C PRO A 699 -3.56 -34.46 -14.61
N ASP A 700 -2.30 -34.40 -15.03
CA ASP A 700 -1.92 -34.29 -16.44
C ASP A 700 -2.60 -35.39 -17.29
N GLU A 701 -3.07 -35.03 -18.49
CA GLU A 701 -3.85 -35.91 -19.40
C GLU A 701 -3.12 -37.21 -19.75
N SER A 702 -1.79 -37.24 -19.62
CA SER A 702 -0.96 -38.43 -19.79
C SER A 702 -1.24 -39.53 -18.76
N VAL A 703 -1.80 -39.16 -17.60
CA VAL A 703 -2.36 -40.06 -16.60
C VAL A 703 -3.84 -40.22 -16.92
N ALA A 704 -4.35 -41.45 -16.95
CA ALA A 704 -5.79 -41.69 -17.04
C ALA A 704 -6.47 -41.14 -15.78
N TRP A 705 -6.73 -39.84 -15.74
CA TRP A 705 -7.34 -39.14 -14.61
C TRP A 705 -8.74 -39.69 -14.33
N TRP A 706 -9.37 -40.32 -15.34
CA TRP A 706 -10.58 -41.12 -15.20
C TRP A 706 -10.44 -42.25 -14.15
N ASP A 707 -9.25 -42.81 -14.01
CA ASP A 707 -8.94 -43.92 -13.09
C ASP A 707 -8.18 -43.47 -11.83
N SER A 708 -7.78 -42.20 -11.74
CA SER A 708 -7.06 -41.67 -10.57
C SER A 708 -8.01 -41.42 -9.39
N ASP A 709 -7.52 -41.70 -8.18
CA ASP A 709 -8.22 -41.42 -6.93
C ASP A 709 -8.44 -39.89 -6.75
N PRO A 710 -9.69 -39.43 -6.55
CA PRO A 710 -9.97 -38.02 -6.28
C PRO A 710 -9.30 -37.47 -5.01
N ALA A 711 -8.77 -38.33 -4.12
CA ALA A 711 -7.99 -37.91 -2.94
C ALA A 711 -6.65 -37.22 -3.28
N GLY A 712 -6.19 -37.26 -4.53
CA GLY A 712 -4.94 -36.66 -4.99
C GLY A 712 -5.05 -35.29 -5.65
N LEU A 713 -6.24 -34.67 -5.69
CA LEU A 713 -6.41 -33.34 -6.29
C LEU A 713 -5.72 -32.27 -5.45
N GLU A 714 -4.92 -31.43 -6.10
CA GLU A 714 -4.36 -30.23 -5.46
C GLU A 714 -5.41 -29.12 -5.54
N LEU A 715 -5.76 -28.58 -4.37
CA LEU A 715 -6.80 -27.57 -4.21
C LEU A 715 -6.15 -26.28 -3.68
N THR A 716 -6.41 -25.17 -4.37
CA THR A 716 -5.89 -23.85 -4.01
C THR A 716 -7.03 -22.87 -3.87
N LEU A 717 -7.10 -22.16 -2.75
CA LEU A 717 -8.00 -21.02 -2.58
C LEU A 717 -7.37 -19.83 -3.32
N LEU A 718 -8.02 -19.36 -4.38
CA LEU A 718 -7.55 -18.19 -5.15
C LEU A 718 -8.05 -16.89 -4.53
N PHE A 719 -9.27 -16.88 -4.01
CA PHE A 719 -9.91 -15.69 -3.45
C PHE A 719 -10.69 -16.03 -2.18
N ASP A 720 -10.44 -15.25 -1.13
CA ASP A 720 -11.04 -15.39 0.20
C ASP A 720 -11.77 -14.11 0.68
N GLY A 721 -12.37 -13.35 -0.22
CA GLY A 721 -13.12 -12.14 0.14
C GLY A 721 -14.61 -12.37 0.37
N ARG A 722 -15.23 -11.39 1.02
CA ARG A 722 -16.69 -11.29 1.11
C ARG A 722 -17.24 -10.93 -0.27
N GLY A 723 -18.42 -11.43 -0.65
CA GLY A 723 -19.23 -10.84 -1.73
C GLY A 723 -18.78 -11.00 -3.18
N LEU A 724 -17.97 -12.01 -3.53
CA LEU A 724 -17.72 -12.31 -4.95
C LEU A 724 -19.07 -12.49 -5.67
N TYR A 725 -19.44 -11.50 -6.49
CA TYR A 725 -20.61 -11.54 -7.34
C TYR A 725 -20.18 -12.23 -8.65
N MET A 726 -20.30 -13.56 -8.68
CA MET A 726 -19.86 -14.38 -9.83
C MET A 726 -21.04 -14.91 -10.64
N ASP A 727 -22.06 -14.08 -10.87
CA ASP A 727 -23.20 -14.53 -11.66
C ASP A 727 -22.81 -14.83 -13.13
N PHE A 728 -21.64 -14.37 -13.63
CA PHE A 728 -21.22 -14.51 -15.04
C PHE A 728 -19.69 -14.70 -15.26
N PRO A 729 -19.11 -15.89 -15.02
CA PRO A 729 -17.67 -16.07 -14.97
C PRO A 729 -16.89 -16.04 -16.30
N SER A 730 -17.47 -16.13 -17.51
CA SER A 730 -16.64 -15.97 -18.73
C SER A 730 -16.22 -14.55 -19.03
N GLN A 731 -17.03 -13.55 -18.67
CA GLN A 731 -16.64 -12.16 -18.92
C GLN A 731 -15.40 -11.80 -18.09
N LEU A 732 -15.15 -12.58 -17.04
CA LEU A 732 -14.07 -12.39 -16.10
C LEU A 732 -12.73 -12.85 -16.67
N VAL A 733 -12.69 -13.80 -17.61
CA VAL A 733 -11.43 -14.40 -18.08
C VAL A 733 -11.00 -13.85 -19.44
N SER A 734 -9.72 -13.52 -19.55
CA SER A 734 -9.13 -13.09 -20.81
C SER A 734 -9.25 -14.19 -21.87
N PRO A 735 -9.40 -13.84 -23.16
CA PRO A 735 -9.46 -14.83 -24.25
C PRO A 735 -8.30 -15.84 -24.31
N ASP A 736 -7.11 -15.44 -23.84
CA ASP A 736 -5.95 -16.32 -23.72
C ASP A 736 -5.99 -17.24 -22.48
N GLY A 737 -7.01 -17.10 -21.63
CA GLY A 737 -7.25 -17.89 -20.42
C GLY A 737 -6.24 -17.66 -19.30
N ARG A 738 -5.36 -16.66 -19.41
CA ARG A 738 -4.33 -16.39 -18.40
C ARG A 738 -4.85 -15.57 -17.24
N TRP A 739 -5.70 -14.58 -17.52
CA TRP A 739 -6.10 -13.57 -16.55
C TRP A 739 -7.54 -13.79 -16.14
N LEU A 740 -7.80 -13.62 -14.85
CA LEU A 740 -9.14 -13.58 -14.30
C LEU A 740 -9.35 -12.23 -13.62
N GLN A 741 -10.23 -11.41 -14.17
CA GLN A 741 -10.77 -10.25 -13.51
C GLN A 741 -11.86 -10.70 -12.53
N ALA A 742 -11.92 -10.19 -11.32
CA ALA A 742 -12.94 -10.56 -10.35
C ALA A 742 -13.46 -9.30 -9.65
N TYR A 743 -14.71 -9.35 -9.20
CA TYR A 743 -15.31 -8.28 -8.42
C TYR A 743 -15.53 -8.73 -6.98
N ALA A 744 -15.07 -7.91 -6.03
CA ALA A 744 -15.27 -8.10 -4.61
C ALA A 744 -15.88 -6.83 -3.99
N PRO A 745 -16.70 -6.88 -2.94
CA PRO A 745 -17.04 -5.71 -2.14
C PRO A 745 -15.78 -5.03 -1.59
N GLY A 746 -15.90 -3.72 -1.38
CA GLY A 746 -14.85 -2.93 -0.73
C GLY A 746 -14.53 -3.47 0.65
N SER A 747 -13.23 -3.57 0.95
CA SER A 747 -12.75 -4.13 2.24
C SER A 747 -12.76 -3.13 3.39
N ASP A 748 -12.79 -1.84 3.08
CA ASP A 748 -12.57 -0.73 4.02
C ASP A 748 -13.86 0.00 4.43
N GLY A 749 -15.00 -0.34 3.83
CA GLY A 749 -16.29 0.30 4.09
C GLY A 749 -16.50 1.64 3.37
N HIS A 750 -15.49 2.13 2.63
CA HIS A 750 -15.56 3.35 1.83
C HIS A 750 -15.81 3.03 0.36
N ALA A 751 -15.19 1.98 -0.18
CA ALA A 751 -15.43 1.54 -1.53
C ALA A 751 -16.72 0.69 -1.62
N ALA A 752 -17.53 0.92 -2.65
CA ALA A 752 -18.67 0.04 -2.93
C ALA A 752 -18.19 -1.34 -3.41
N GLY A 753 -16.99 -1.41 -3.98
CA GLY A 753 -16.42 -2.62 -4.52
C GLY A 753 -14.94 -2.53 -4.85
N GLN A 754 -14.41 -3.60 -5.42
CA GLN A 754 -13.03 -3.76 -5.83
C GLN A 754 -13.00 -4.60 -7.10
N VAL A 755 -12.22 -4.16 -8.08
CA VAL A 755 -11.77 -4.99 -9.19
C VAL A 755 -10.45 -5.62 -8.81
N LEU A 756 -10.37 -6.93 -8.98
CA LEU A 756 -9.15 -7.72 -8.82
C LEU A 756 -8.75 -8.29 -10.16
N LEU A 757 -7.44 -8.35 -10.42
CA LEU A 757 -6.90 -9.12 -11.53
C LEU A 757 -6.02 -10.23 -10.99
N TYR A 758 -6.28 -11.45 -11.44
CA TYR A 758 -5.58 -12.67 -11.06
C TYR A 758 -4.73 -13.19 -12.22
N ASP A 759 -3.47 -13.51 -11.95
CA ASP A 759 -2.66 -14.37 -12.83
C ASP A 759 -3.02 -15.83 -12.49
N LEU A 760 -3.80 -16.49 -13.34
CA LEU A 760 -4.27 -17.86 -13.09
C LEU A 760 -3.10 -18.87 -13.01
N PRO A 761 -2.10 -18.84 -13.91
CA PRO A 761 -0.89 -19.66 -13.78
C PRO A 761 -0.19 -19.51 -12.44
N GLN A 762 0.01 -18.26 -11.97
CA GLN A 762 0.74 -17.96 -10.74
C GLN A 762 -0.12 -18.02 -9.48
N SER A 763 -1.45 -18.07 -9.64
CA SER A 763 -2.44 -18.13 -8.54
C SER A 763 -2.30 -16.98 -7.55
N GLN A 764 -2.10 -15.75 -8.05
CA GLN A 764 -1.98 -14.55 -7.23
C GLN A 764 -2.76 -13.37 -7.82
N VAL A 765 -3.21 -12.48 -6.94
CA VAL A 765 -3.72 -11.14 -7.31
C VAL A 765 -2.54 -10.30 -7.74
N VAL A 766 -2.58 -9.77 -8.96
CA VAL A 766 -1.56 -8.89 -9.51
C VAL A 766 -2.00 -7.43 -9.58
N PHE A 767 -3.31 -7.18 -9.52
CA PHE A 767 -3.87 -5.83 -9.48
C PHE A 767 -5.12 -5.78 -8.62
N ARG A 768 -5.29 -4.65 -7.92
CA ARG A 768 -6.48 -4.29 -7.16
C ARG A 768 -6.78 -2.82 -7.40
N ALA A 769 -8.04 -2.52 -7.68
CA ALA A 769 -8.56 -1.15 -7.66
C ALA A 769 -9.89 -1.14 -6.92
N ASP A 770 -10.06 -0.18 -6.03
CA ASP A 770 -11.36 0.13 -5.44
C ASP A 770 -12.30 0.70 -6.50
N LEU A 771 -13.59 0.56 -6.26
CA LEU A 771 -14.66 1.11 -7.09
C LEU A 771 -15.62 1.93 -6.23
N ASN A 772 -16.02 3.08 -6.77
CA ASN A 772 -17.00 3.96 -6.16
C ASN A 772 -18.42 3.35 -6.21
N GLU A 773 -18.70 2.52 -7.21
CA GLU A 773 -19.95 1.79 -7.32
C GLU A 773 -19.75 0.29 -7.50
N SER A 774 -20.72 -0.49 -7.01
CA SER A 774 -20.83 -1.88 -7.44
C SER A 774 -21.07 -1.89 -8.95
N PRO A 775 -20.23 -2.54 -9.76
CA PRO A 775 -20.46 -2.65 -11.18
C PRO A 775 -21.80 -3.35 -11.38
N VAL A 776 -22.61 -2.78 -12.25
CA VAL A 776 -23.76 -3.47 -12.82
C VAL A 776 -23.21 -4.65 -13.64
N ILE A 777 -24.03 -5.68 -13.85
CA ILE A 777 -23.76 -6.76 -14.82
C ILE A 777 -23.22 -6.13 -16.11
N GLN A 778 -22.11 -6.64 -16.68
CA GLN A 778 -21.43 -6.10 -17.87
C GLN A 778 -20.70 -4.75 -17.69
N GLY A 779 -20.16 -4.50 -16.50
CA GLY A 779 -19.27 -3.36 -16.22
C GLY A 779 -17.81 -3.54 -16.66
N PHE A 780 -17.44 -4.70 -17.23
CA PHE A 780 -16.09 -5.00 -17.67
C PHE A 780 -16.11 -5.86 -18.94
N ALA A 781 -15.04 -5.78 -19.73
CA ALA A 781 -14.88 -6.58 -20.93
C ALA A 781 -13.41 -6.76 -21.32
N TRP A 782 -13.09 -7.91 -21.90
CA TRP A 782 -11.79 -8.20 -22.50
C TRP A 782 -11.78 -7.95 -24.00
N ALA A 783 -10.69 -7.33 -24.47
CA ALA A 783 -10.36 -7.27 -25.89
C ALA A 783 -9.98 -8.67 -26.38
N ASP A 784 -10.22 -8.97 -27.67
CA ASP A 784 -9.99 -10.29 -28.27
C ASP A 784 -8.55 -10.77 -28.16
N GLU A 785 -7.60 -9.84 -28.17
CA GLU A 785 -6.18 -10.15 -28.04
C GLU A 785 -5.81 -10.66 -26.63
N GLY A 786 -6.68 -10.49 -25.62
CA GLY A 786 -6.43 -10.88 -24.23
C GLY A 786 -5.45 -9.99 -23.46
N ASN A 787 -4.81 -9.04 -24.13
CA ASN A 787 -3.80 -8.14 -23.55
C ASN A 787 -4.38 -6.83 -22.99
N TRP A 788 -5.70 -6.64 -23.09
CA TRP A 788 -6.40 -5.45 -22.61
C TRP A 788 -7.75 -5.83 -22.03
N SER A 789 -8.02 -5.35 -20.82
CA SER A 789 -9.35 -5.32 -20.22
C SER A 789 -9.79 -3.87 -20.08
N ALA A 790 -11.10 -3.65 -20.09
CA ALA A 790 -11.71 -2.40 -19.68
C ALA A 790 -12.66 -2.69 -18.53
N TYR A 791 -12.68 -1.81 -17.53
CA TYR A 791 -13.75 -1.77 -16.56
C TYR A 791 -14.25 -0.34 -16.39
N ARG A 792 -15.55 -0.20 -16.12
CA ARG A 792 -16.16 1.08 -15.78
C ARG A 792 -16.25 1.25 -14.28
N ASP A 793 -16.03 2.48 -13.86
CA ASP A 793 -16.59 2.99 -12.61
C ASP A 793 -17.63 4.07 -12.93
N PHE A 794 -18.16 4.73 -11.91
CA PHE A 794 -19.23 5.70 -12.01
C PHE A 794 -18.99 6.76 -13.09
N ASP A 795 -17.76 7.23 -13.29
CA ASP A 795 -17.50 8.35 -14.19
C ASP A 795 -16.23 8.26 -15.05
N TYR A 796 -15.61 7.09 -15.07
CA TYR A 796 -14.46 6.79 -15.92
C TYR A 796 -14.49 5.34 -16.39
N ILE A 797 -13.72 5.08 -17.44
CA ILE A 797 -13.34 3.73 -17.87
C ILE A 797 -11.84 3.60 -17.66
N ALA A 798 -11.41 2.54 -17.00
CA ALA A 798 -10.01 2.19 -16.88
C ALA A 798 -9.69 1.09 -17.90
N LEU A 799 -8.71 1.35 -18.76
CA LEU A 799 -8.10 0.37 -19.64
C LEU A 799 -6.89 -0.22 -18.92
N LEU A 800 -6.89 -1.54 -18.73
CA LEU A 800 -5.85 -2.25 -17.99
C LEU A 800 -5.15 -3.24 -18.93
N SER A 801 -3.84 -3.07 -19.09
CA SER A 801 -2.99 -4.03 -19.80
C SER A 801 -2.18 -4.86 -18.80
N PRO A 802 -2.38 -6.19 -18.75
CA PRO A 802 -1.64 -7.04 -17.82
C PRO A 802 -0.28 -7.50 -18.36
N THR A 803 0.09 -7.07 -19.57
CA THR A 803 1.31 -7.51 -20.28
C THR A 803 2.40 -6.44 -20.34
N GLY A 804 2.30 -5.37 -19.55
CA GLY A 804 3.30 -4.30 -19.53
C GLY A 804 4.72 -4.81 -19.17
N ASP A 805 5.75 -4.29 -19.85
CA ASP A 805 7.17 -4.62 -19.64
C ASP A 805 7.68 -4.32 -18.21
N GLN A 806 6.87 -3.62 -17.40
CA GLN A 806 7.11 -3.45 -15.97
C GLN A 806 6.16 -4.37 -15.22
N ALA A 807 6.64 -5.57 -14.91
CA ALA A 807 5.92 -6.57 -14.11
C ALA A 807 5.43 -6.06 -12.73
N ASP A 808 5.85 -4.86 -12.31
CA ASP A 808 5.55 -4.23 -11.03
C ASP A 808 4.57 -3.03 -11.11
N SER A 809 4.08 -2.62 -12.29
CA SER A 809 3.13 -1.49 -12.40
C SER A 809 1.97 -1.75 -13.38
N PHE A 810 0.88 -2.30 -12.85
CA PHE A 810 -0.42 -2.36 -13.51
C PHE A 810 -1.10 -0.98 -13.49
N THR A 811 -0.48 0.02 -14.11
CA THR A 811 -1.05 1.38 -14.13
C THR A 811 -2.19 1.45 -15.14
N PRO A 812 -3.45 1.64 -14.69
CA PRO A 812 -4.58 1.77 -15.60
C PRO A 812 -4.48 3.05 -16.43
N TRP A 813 -4.98 2.98 -17.67
CA TRP A 813 -5.20 4.14 -18.51
C TRP A 813 -6.66 4.58 -18.41
N TYR A 814 -6.92 5.67 -17.73
CA TYR A 814 -8.26 6.24 -17.54
C TYR A 814 -8.74 6.99 -18.78
N VAL A 815 -10.03 6.85 -19.07
CA VAL A 815 -10.76 7.53 -20.13
C VAL A 815 -12.07 8.04 -19.54
N PHE A 816 -12.46 9.27 -19.89
CA PHE A 816 -13.62 9.94 -19.29
C PHE A 816 -14.71 10.14 -20.36
N PRO A 817 -15.89 9.54 -20.20
CA PRO A 817 -17.00 9.69 -21.14
C PRO A 817 -17.54 11.13 -21.23
N PRO A 818 -18.00 11.58 -22.42
CA PRO A 818 -18.58 12.93 -22.59
C PRO A 818 -19.84 13.18 -21.76
N ASP A 819 -20.75 12.20 -21.73
CA ASP A 819 -22.08 12.30 -21.11
C ASP A 819 -22.12 11.79 -19.66
N GLY A 820 -20.97 11.43 -19.08
CA GLY A 820 -20.86 10.93 -17.72
C GLY A 820 -21.11 9.42 -17.58
N ASN A 821 -22.01 9.04 -16.68
CA ASN A 821 -22.10 7.68 -16.12
C ASN A 821 -22.39 6.62 -17.19
N CYS A 822 -21.43 5.74 -17.45
CA CYS A 822 -21.65 4.60 -18.33
C CYS A 822 -22.16 3.40 -17.53
N LEU A 823 -23.20 2.75 -18.05
CA LEU A 823 -23.85 1.62 -17.39
C LEU A 823 -23.24 0.28 -17.79
N SER A 824 -22.79 0.16 -19.03
CA SER A 824 -22.23 -1.06 -19.60
C SER A 824 -21.24 -0.74 -20.72
N LEU A 825 -20.28 -1.63 -20.93
CA LEU A 825 -19.28 -1.53 -22.00
C LEU A 825 -19.01 -2.90 -22.64
N THR A 826 -18.58 -2.89 -23.90
CA THR A 826 -18.06 -4.07 -24.60
C THR A 826 -17.06 -3.67 -25.68
N TRP A 827 -16.13 -4.56 -26.01
CA TRP A 827 -15.22 -4.36 -27.15
C TRP A 827 -15.91 -4.68 -28.48
N VAL A 828 -15.60 -3.90 -29.51
CA VAL A 828 -16.05 -4.06 -30.89
C VAL A 828 -14.92 -3.79 -31.89
N ASN A 829 -14.99 -4.39 -33.07
CA ASN A 829 -14.05 -4.15 -34.16
C ASN A 829 -14.28 -2.76 -34.80
N PRO A 830 -13.21 -2.05 -35.22
CA PRO A 830 -13.24 -0.73 -35.85
C PRO A 830 -14.23 -0.57 -37.01
#